data_AF-A0A6J2KQ27-F1
#
_entry.id   AF-A0A6J2KQ27-F1
#
_cell.length_a   1.000
_cell.length_b   1.000
_cell.length_c   1.000
_cell.angle_alpha   90.00
_cell.angle_beta   90.00
_cell.angle_gamma   90.00
#
_symmetry.space_group_name_H-M   'P 1'
#
loop_
_entity.id
_entity.type
_entity.pdbx_description
1 polymer ?
#
loop_
_entity_poly.entity_id
_entity_poly.type
_entity_poly.pdbx_seq_one_letter_code
_entity_poly.pdbx_strand_id
1 'polypeptide(L)'
;MGQDWCFRRKRKRSSSQEDHQHPSRFDVENGGGAGVAGGARSPLEGGSPSAALVLQAMPQRRESFLYRSDSDFEMSPKSMSRNSSIASERFKEAEAAQLDRAHGEDLIVTPFAQVLASLRSVRNNFLCLTNVPASKSRRSSGAAAVTPQPKNFNAGDESYMKLALETVEELDWCLDQLETIQTHRSVSDMASLKFKRMLNKELSHFSESSKSGNQISEYICSTFLDKQQELDLPSLQVEETSERGAKKKEKPRHGGPATTMSQISGVKRTLTHTNSFTGERVPRYGVETPHEEELGLLLSDLDRWGVDIFRIGDLSCGRPLTAVAYTAFTSRELLTTLQIPARTFLAFAVTLEEHYIRDNPFHNSLHAADVTQSTNVLLNTPALNAVFTPLEVCAALFAACVHDVDHPGLTNQFLVNSSSELALMYNDESVLENHHLAVAFKLLQNDGCDIFVNLHKKQRQTLRKMVIDMVLSTDMSKHMSLLADLKTMVETKKVAGSGVLLLDNYTDRIQVLENLVHCADLSNPTKPLPLYKRWVALLMEEFFQQGDREREHGMDISPMCDRHNATIEKSQVGFIDYIVHPLWETWADLVHPDAQDILDTLEENRDYYQSMIPPSPPPAPIQSSHASDDDRPEQIRFQVTLEEGEGSEDCEGEGDGGM
;
A
#
# COMPACT_ATOMS: atom_id res chain seq x y z
N MET A 1 -51.38 -31.44 35.61
CA MET A 1 -51.88 -32.66 36.30
C MET A 1 -52.09 -33.73 35.24
N GLY A 2 -51.80 -35.01 35.54
CA GLY A 2 -51.75 -36.10 34.53
C GLY A 2 -50.44 -36.01 33.70
N GLN A 3 -49.46 -36.91 33.79
CA GLN A 3 -49.47 -38.39 33.69
C GLN A 3 -49.99 -38.85 32.32
N ASP A 4 -49.40 -39.78 31.58
CA ASP A 4 -48.20 -40.63 31.64
C ASP A 4 -48.28 -41.47 30.31
N TRP A 5 -47.26 -42.15 29.80
CA TRP A 5 -46.74 -43.43 30.30
C TRP A 5 -45.25 -43.58 30.02
N CYS A 6 -44.54 -44.22 30.96
CA CYS A 6 -43.09 -44.31 30.97
C CYS A 6 -42.57 -45.69 31.43
N PHE A 7 -41.68 -46.30 30.63
CA PHE A 7 -40.65 -47.29 30.99
C PHE A 7 -40.99 -48.67 31.64
N ARG A 8 -40.58 -49.75 30.93
CA ARG A 8 -39.66 -50.84 31.40
C ARG A 8 -39.28 -51.73 30.19
N ARG A 9 -38.02 -52.10 29.85
CA ARG A 9 -36.72 -52.34 30.56
C ARG A 9 -36.79 -53.59 31.45
N LYS A 10 -35.90 -54.62 31.44
CA LYS A 10 -34.45 -54.85 31.15
C LYS A 10 -34.26 -56.33 30.67
N ARG A 11 -33.10 -56.97 30.40
CA ARG A 11 -31.75 -56.73 29.78
C ARG A 11 -30.86 -57.98 30.10
N LYS A 12 -29.88 -58.38 29.25
CA LYS A 12 -28.87 -59.48 29.38
C LYS A 12 -29.27 -60.83 28.71
N ARG A 13 -28.39 -61.76 28.30
CA ARG A 13 -26.96 -62.11 28.64
C ARG A 13 -26.20 -62.62 27.36
N SER A 14 -24.90 -62.33 27.11
CA SER A 14 -23.67 -63.19 27.23
C SER A 14 -23.65 -64.52 26.42
N SER A 15 -22.55 -65.06 25.84
CA SER A 15 -21.11 -64.67 25.68
C SER A 15 -20.26 -65.79 25.00
N SER A 16 -19.20 -65.45 24.23
CA SER A 16 -17.92 -66.20 23.98
C SER A 16 -17.09 -65.45 22.91
N GLN A 17 -15.81 -65.04 23.08
CA GLN A 17 -14.53 -65.79 23.22
C GLN A 17 -14.10 -66.50 21.91
N GLU A 18 -12.86 -66.52 21.42
CA GLU A 18 -11.51 -66.00 21.83
C GLU A 18 -10.58 -65.99 20.55
N ASP A 19 -9.33 -65.50 20.44
CA ASP A 19 -8.28 -65.09 21.40
C ASP A 19 -7.26 -64.02 20.83
N HIS A 20 -6.22 -63.73 21.63
CA HIS A 20 -5.06 -62.81 21.61
C HIS A 20 -3.80 -63.20 20.75
N GLN A 21 -2.98 -62.25 20.23
CA GLN A 21 -1.66 -61.67 20.69
C GLN A 21 -0.36 -62.55 20.53
N HIS A 22 0.91 -62.05 20.49
CA HIS A 22 1.42 -60.67 20.74
C HIS A 22 2.50 -60.01 19.79
N PRO A 23 3.86 -60.19 19.85
CA PRO A 23 4.79 -59.04 19.62
C PRO A 23 6.19 -59.20 18.93
N SER A 24 6.85 -58.06 18.60
CA SER A 24 8.27 -57.68 18.93
C SER A 24 9.41 -57.56 17.87
N ARG A 25 9.95 -56.32 17.75
CA ARG A 25 11.38 -55.83 17.68
C ARG A 25 12.42 -56.16 16.56
N PHE A 26 13.07 -55.05 16.13
CA PHE A 26 14.53 -54.74 15.99
C PHE A 26 15.37 -55.00 14.70
N ASP A 27 16.34 -54.09 14.51
CA ASP A 27 17.65 -54.16 13.82
C ASP A 27 17.76 -54.46 12.30
N VAL A 28 18.91 -54.29 11.63
CA VAL A 28 19.88 -53.16 11.47
C VAL A 28 21.01 -53.63 10.53
N GLU A 29 21.44 -52.76 9.59
CA GLU A 29 22.68 -52.79 8.77
C GLU A 29 23.11 -54.00 7.87
N ASN A 30 23.77 -53.61 6.76
CA ASN A 30 24.91 -54.24 6.07
C ASN A 30 24.71 -55.34 4.99
N GLY A 31 25.72 -55.46 4.10
CA GLY A 31 25.98 -56.64 3.25
C GLY A 31 25.66 -56.53 1.75
N GLY A 32 26.52 -55.92 0.94
CA GLY A 32 26.34 -55.80 -0.51
C GLY A 32 26.73 -57.03 -1.36
N GLY A 33 26.31 -57.04 -2.65
CA GLY A 33 26.67 -58.05 -3.65
C GLY A 33 26.44 -57.53 -5.09
N ALA A 34 27.40 -57.73 -6.00
CA ALA A 34 27.46 -57.05 -7.31
C ALA A 34 26.61 -57.71 -8.43
N GLY A 35 26.18 -56.91 -9.44
CA GLY A 35 25.25 -57.38 -10.49
C GLY A 35 25.31 -56.75 -11.91
N VAL A 36 26.20 -55.78 -12.20
CA VAL A 36 26.64 -55.31 -13.55
C VAL A 36 25.58 -54.85 -14.58
N ALA A 37 25.59 -53.55 -14.97
CA ALA A 37 25.71 -53.05 -16.37
C ALA A 37 25.56 -51.51 -16.52
N GLY A 38 26.66 -50.79 -16.82
CA GLY A 38 26.71 -49.38 -17.31
C GLY A 38 26.29 -48.27 -16.31
N GLY A 39 26.92 -47.09 -16.22
CA GLY A 39 28.05 -46.47 -16.94
C GLY A 39 27.67 -45.03 -17.34
N ALA A 40 27.95 -43.93 -16.60
CA ALA A 40 29.23 -43.39 -16.09
C ALA A 40 30.25 -43.07 -17.22
N ARG A 41 30.91 -41.90 -17.31
CA ARG A 41 30.96 -40.65 -16.50
C ARG A 41 31.67 -39.54 -17.34
N SER A 42 31.60 -38.27 -16.93
CA SER A 42 32.49 -37.16 -17.39
C SER A 42 33.91 -37.27 -16.74
N PRO A 43 34.91 -36.34 -16.88
CA PRO A 43 34.99 -35.08 -17.66
C PRO A 43 36.38 -34.79 -18.35
N LEU A 44 36.60 -33.51 -18.73
CA LEU A 44 37.88 -32.75 -18.83
C LEU A 44 38.75 -32.73 -20.11
N GLU A 45 39.33 -31.53 -20.33
CA GLU A 45 40.52 -31.12 -21.11
C GLU A 45 40.66 -31.40 -22.64
N GLY A 46 41.31 -30.47 -23.36
CA GLY A 46 41.79 -30.68 -24.73
C GLY A 46 41.88 -29.42 -25.60
N GLY A 47 43.10 -29.00 -25.96
CA GLY A 47 43.42 -27.75 -26.66
C GLY A 47 42.91 -27.54 -28.10
N SER A 48 43.05 -26.28 -28.55
CA SER A 48 42.75 -25.80 -29.91
C SER A 48 43.74 -26.29 -30.98
N PRO A 49 43.28 -26.42 -32.24
CA PRO A 49 44.12 -26.07 -33.39
C PRO A 49 43.45 -25.01 -34.30
N SER A 50 44.11 -23.87 -34.49
CA SER A 50 43.71 -22.84 -35.46
C SER A 50 44.15 -23.18 -36.88
N ALA A 51 43.27 -23.07 -37.88
CA ALA A 51 43.65 -23.03 -39.29
C ALA A 51 42.63 -22.22 -40.14
N ALA A 52 43.14 -21.21 -40.86
CA ALA A 52 42.56 -20.55 -42.03
C ALA A 52 41.06 -20.16 -42.01
N LEU A 53 40.75 -18.96 -41.48
CA LEU A 53 39.57 -18.20 -41.92
C LEU A 53 39.93 -17.30 -43.11
N VAL A 54 39.13 -17.38 -44.18
CA VAL A 54 39.11 -16.36 -45.24
C VAL A 54 38.18 -15.23 -44.80
N LEU A 55 38.64 -13.98 -44.92
CA LEU A 55 37.84 -12.81 -44.57
C LEU A 55 36.65 -12.65 -45.52
N GLN A 56 35.44 -12.81 -44.99
CA GLN A 56 34.20 -12.33 -45.60
C GLN A 56 33.56 -11.35 -44.61
N ALA A 57 33.35 -10.10 -45.05
CA ALA A 57 33.02 -9.01 -44.14
C ALA A 57 31.62 -9.16 -43.52
N MET A 58 31.55 -9.07 -42.19
CA MET A 58 30.29 -8.94 -41.47
C MET A 58 29.82 -7.47 -41.46
N PRO A 59 28.51 -7.20 -41.48
CA PRO A 59 27.98 -5.86 -41.23
C PRO A 59 28.39 -5.34 -39.84
N GLN A 60 28.44 -4.01 -39.70
CA GLN A 60 28.79 -3.36 -38.42
C GLN A 60 27.89 -3.84 -37.28
N ARG A 61 28.51 -4.16 -36.14
CA ARG A 61 27.81 -4.49 -34.90
C ARG A 61 27.00 -3.25 -34.47
N ARG A 62 25.67 -3.34 -34.52
CA ARG A 62 24.78 -2.24 -34.11
C ARG A 62 25.09 -1.86 -32.66
N GLU A 63 25.32 -0.58 -32.41
CA GLU A 63 25.61 -0.07 -31.06
C GLU A 63 24.46 -0.37 -30.09
N SER A 64 24.80 -0.58 -28.83
CA SER A 64 23.84 -0.69 -27.75
C SER A 64 23.23 0.67 -27.43
N PHE A 65 21.90 0.74 -27.31
CA PHE A 65 21.21 1.93 -26.78
C PHE A 65 21.75 2.38 -25.41
N LEU A 66 22.34 1.47 -24.63
CA LEU A 66 22.93 1.77 -23.33
C LEU A 66 24.35 2.36 -23.39
N TYR A 67 25.06 2.18 -24.50
CA TYR A 67 26.44 2.65 -24.72
C TYR A 67 26.71 2.79 -26.22
N ARG A 68 26.93 4.02 -26.69
CA ARG A 68 27.74 4.29 -27.89
C ARG A 68 29.23 4.21 -27.57
N SER A 69 30.07 4.08 -28.59
CA SER A 69 31.53 4.00 -28.42
C SER A 69 32.29 4.70 -29.53
N ASP A 70 32.52 6.00 -29.36
CA ASP A 70 33.36 6.82 -30.24
C ASP A 70 34.78 6.23 -30.30
N SER A 71 35.16 5.70 -31.46
CA SER A 71 36.42 4.97 -31.66
C SER A 71 37.02 5.16 -33.06
N ASP A 72 37.02 6.40 -33.56
CA ASP A 72 37.90 6.79 -34.67
C ASP A 72 39.31 7.07 -34.16
N PHE A 73 40.22 6.10 -34.33
CA PHE A 73 41.63 6.21 -33.92
C PHE A 73 42.54 6.66 -35.08
N GLU A 74 43.68 7.26 -34.74
CA GLU A 74 44.58 7.99 -35.65
C GLU A 74 45.06 7.23 -36.90
N MET A 75 45.28 7.99 -37.99
CA MET A 75 46.07 7.55 -39.14
C MET A 75 47.33 8.44 -39.29
N SER A 76 48.50 7.83 -39.11
CA SER A 76 49.80 8.49 -38.86
C SER A 76 50.86 8.10 -39.92
N PRO A 77 52.06 8.72 -40.00
CA PRO A 77 52.39 10.16 -40.08
C PRO A 77 53.31 10.49 -41.30
N LYS A 78 53.49 11.78 -41.67
CA LYS A 78 54.57 12.20 -42.61
C LYS A 78 55.26 13.55 -42.31
N SER A 79 56.53 13.43 -41.88
CA SER A 79 57.73 14.26 -42.23
C SER A 79 57.74 15.80 -42.13
N MET A 80 58.59 16.28 -41.20
CA MET A 80 59.54 17.41 -41.29
C MET A 80 59.06 18.86 -41.55
N SER A 81 59.32 19.76 -40.59
CA SER A 81 60.40 20.78 -40.71
C SER A 81 60.78 21.37 -39.33
N ARG A 82 61.75 22.29 -39.28
CA ARG A 82 62.29 22.95 -38.07
C ARG A 82 61.81 24.40 -37.96
N ASN A 83 61.36 24.84 -36.78
CA ASN A 83 61.91 25.99 -36.01
C ASN A 83 61.04 26.38 -34.79
N SER A 84 61.66 27.18 -33.90
CA SER A 84 61.18 28.07 -32.82
C SER A 84 59.72 28.58 -32.90
N SER A 85 59.02 28.96 -31.81
CA SER A 85 59.28 28.95 -30.35
C SER A 85 58.05 29.50 -29.57
N ILE A 86 57.92 29.17 -28.27
CA ILE A 86 57.13 29.88 -27.23
C ILE A 86 55.78 30.51 -27.69
N ALA A 87 54.68 29.76 -27.57
CA ALA A 87 53.30 30.23 -27.36
C ALA A 87 52.27 29.07 -27.37
N SER A 88 52.33 28.09 -26.43
CA SER A 88 51.38 26.96 -26.45
C SER A 88 51.08 26.31 -25.09
N GLU A 89 50.68 27.12 -24.10
CA GLU A 89 50.12 26.62 -22.84
C GLU A 89 48.70 27.15 -22.57
N ARG A 90 48.36 28.38 -23.02
CA ARG A 90 47.05 29.03 -22.76
C ARG A 90 45.86 28.58 -23.62
N PHE A 91 46.03 27.64 -24.55
CA PHE A 91 44.91 27.13 -25.38
C PHE A 91 44.41 25.74 -24.96
N LYS A 92 45.23 24.91 -24.30
CA LYS A 92 44.83 23.55 -23.92
C LYS A 92 43.82 23.50 -22.78
N GLU A 93 43.88 24.44 -21.84
CA GLU A 93 42.91 24.50 -20.73
C GLU A 93 41.51 24.91 -21.21
N ALA A 94 41.42 25.78 -22.24
CA ALA A 94 40.15 26.22 -22.81
C ALA A 94 39.46 25.10 -23.60
N GLU A 95 40.22 24.33 -24.38
CA GLU A 95 39.69 23.23 -25.21
C GLU A 95 39.24 22.03 -24.35
N ALA A 96 39.99 21.70 -23.29
CA ALA A 96 39.59 20.69 -22.30
C ALA A 96 38.29 21.07 -21.57
N ALA A 97 38.15 22.32 -21.12
CA ALA A 97 36.95 22.82 -20.44
C ALA A 97 35.71 22.91 -21.36
N GLN A 98 35.90 22.83 -22.69
CA GLN A 98 34.81 22.88 -23.67
C GLN A 98 34.36 21.49 -24.13
N LEU A 99 35.23 20.48 -24.09
CA LEU A 99 34.86 19.06 -24.24
C LEU A 99 34.05 18.55 -23.05
N ASP A 100 34.47 18.86 -21.82
CA ASP A 100 33.80 18.38 -20.59
C ASP A 100 32.36 18.93 -20.42
N ARG A 101 32.02 20.02 -21.13
CA ARG A 101 30.65 20.55 -21.22
C ARG A 101 29.77 19.89 -22.29
N ALA A 102 30.33 19.10 -23.20
CA ALA A 102 29.59 18.46 -24.29
C ALA A 102 29.09 17.04 -23.94
N HIS A 103 29.74 16.36 -22.98
CA HIS A 103 29.50 14.94 -22.68
C HIS A 103 28.50 14.67 -21.53
N GLY A 104 27.76 15.68 -21.07
CA GLY A 104 26.87 15.58 -19.92
C GLY A 104 25.54 14.82 -20.15
N GLU A 105 25.07 14.70 -21.40
CA GLU A 105 23.71 14.19 -21.67
C GLU A 105 23.65 12.67 -21.98
N ASP A 106 24.68 12.09 -22.60
CA ASP A 106 24.64 10.72 -23.13
C ASP A 106 25.13 9.62 -22.16
N LEU A 107 25.72 9.98 -21.02
CA LEU A 107 26.11 8.98 -20.00
C LEU A 107 24.88 8.57 -19.17
N ILE A 108 24.55 7.27 -19.23
CA ILE A 108 23.46 6.67 -18.44
C ILE A 108 23.89 6.52 -16.98
N VAL A 109 23.82 7.63 -16.26
CA VAL A 109 23.88 7.71 -14.80
C VAL A 109 22.45 7.85 -14.26
N THR A 110 22.17 7.27 -13.08
CA THR A 110 20.86 7.41 -12.43
C THR A 110 20.57 8.88 -12.07
N PRO A 111 19.31 9.35 -12.13
CA PRO A 111 19.01 10.77 -11.87
C PRO A 111 19.54 11.24 -10.51
N PHE A 112 19.32 10.40 -9.49
CA PHE A 112 19.78 10.63 -8.13
C PHE A 112 21.31 10.83 -8.04
N ALA A 113 22.11 9.98 -8.68
CA ALA A 113 23.57 10.12 -8.66
C ALA A 113 24.06 11.36 -9.44
N GLN A 114 23.35 11.77 -10.50
CA GLN A 114 23.63 13.04 -11.19
C GLN A 114 23.35 14.26 -10.29
N VAL A 115 22.21 14.25 -9.58
CA VAL A 115 21.85 15.31 -8.61
C VAL A 115 22.85 15.36 -7.45
N LEU A 116 23.17 14.23 -6.84
CA LEU A 116 24.10 14.16 -5.71
C LEU A 116 25.52 14.62 -6.09
N ALA A 117 26.02 14.22 -7.27
CA ALA A 117 27.31 14.70 -7.79
C ALA A 117 27.30 16.21 -8.06
N SER A 118 26.18 16.74 -8.61
CA SER A 118 26.00 18.17 -8.83
C SER A 118 25.99 18.96 -7.52
N LEU A 119 25.22 18.53 -6.51
CA LEU A 119 25.15 19.18 -5.20
C LEU A 119 26.51 19.14 -4.46
N ARG A 120 27.22 18.01 -4.49
CA ARG A 120 28.60 17.92 -3.98
C ARG A 120 29.56 18.88 -4.69
N SER A 121 29.37 19.11 -6.00
CA SER A 121 30.13 20.12 -6.76
C SER A 121 29.77 21.55 -6.34
N VAL A 122 28.47 21.86 -6.19
CA VAL A 122 27.98 23.17 -5.71
C VAL A 122 28.56 23.48 -4.33
N ARG A 123 28.52 22.53 -3.38
CA ARG A 123 29.12 22.65 -2.04
C ARG A 123 30.61 22.99 -2.10
N ASN A 124 31.38 22.26 -2.90
CA ASN A 124 32.82 22.48 -3.02
C ASN A 124 33.14 23.86 -3.62
N ASN A 125 32.35 24.31 -4.60
CA ASN A 125 32.47 25.66 -5.15
C ASN A 125 32.06 26.74 -4.12
N PHE A 126 31.03 26.50 -3.32
CA PHE A 126 30.58 27.43 -2.26
C PHE A 126 31.68 27.67 -1.22
N LEU A 127 32.31 26.61 -0.70
CA LEU A 127 33.46 26.70 0.22
C LEU A 127 34.62 27.53 -0.37
N CYS A 128 34.94 27.32 -1.65
CA CYS A 128 35.96 28.10 -2.35
C CYS A 128 35.59 29.58 -2.54
N LEU A 129 34.30 29.92 -2.59
CA LEU A 129 33.81 31.30 -2.74
C LEU A 129 33.73 32.05 -1.41
N THR A 130 33.33 31.38 -0.32
CA THR A 130 33.11 32.01 0.99
C THR A 130 34.36 32.08 1.86
N ASN A 131 35.40 31.28 1.56
CA ASN A 131 36.59 31.09 2.40
C ASN A 131 36.28 30.55 3.82
N VAL A 132 35.09 29.97 4.02
CA VAL A 132 34.73 29.27 5.26
C VAL A 132 35.76 28.17 5.54
N PRO A 133 36.34 28.08 6.75
CA PRO A 133 37.25 26.99 7.11
C PRO A 133 36.55 25.65 6.91
N ALA A 134 37.10 24.78 6.05
CA ALA A 134 36.50 23.48 5.77
C ALA A 134 36.35 22.66 7.07
N SER A 135 35.12 22.56 7.57
CA SER A 135 34.80 21.78 8.76
C SER A 135 35.26 20.34 8.54
N LYS A 136 36.14 19.86 9.42
CA LYS A 136 36.68 18.51 9.32
C LYS A 136 35.62 17.53 9.82
N SER A 137 34.77 17.07 8.90
CA SER A 137 33.92 15.90 9.11
C SER A 137 34.72 14.81 9.83
N ARG A 138 34.14 14.27 10.91
CA ARG A 138 34.85 13.59 12.02
C ARG A 138 35.30 12.16 11.66
N ARG A 139 35.67 11.91 10.40
CA ARG A 139 36.03 10.61 9.82
C ARG A 139 37.22 10.67 8.82
N SER A 140 38.31 11.35 9.17
CA SER A 140 39.66 10.88 8.76
C SER A 140 40.77 11.47 9.65
N SER A 141 41.79 10.66 9.93
CA SER A 141 42.97 11.04 10.69
C SER A 141 44.24 10.90 9.84
N GLY A 142 45.15 11.87 9.93
CA GLY A 142 46.52 11.71 9.43
C GLY A 142 46.95 12.50 8.18
N ALA A 143 46.79 13.83 8.19
CA ALA A 143 47.63 14.73 7.37
C ALA A 143 47.85 16.07 8.09
N ALA A 144 49.10 16.55 8.13
CA ALA A 144 49.45 17.83 8.74
C ALA A 144 49.13 19.00 7.81
N ALA A 145 48.49 20.05 8.32
CA ALA A 145 48.15 21.25 7.56
C ALA A 145 49.12 22.39 7.85
N VAL A 146 49.49 23.16 6.81
CA VAL A 146 50.25 24.40 6.94
C VAL A 146 49.29 25.51 7.40
N THR A 147 49.72 26.32 8.36
CA THR A 147 48.91 27.42 8.94
C THR A 147 48.75 28.61 7.98
N PRO A 148 47.52 29.02 7.61
CA PRO A 148 47.27 30.35 7.05
C PRO A 148 47.35 31.42 8.16
N GLN A 149 47.74 32.64 7.80
CA GLN A 149 47.69 33.79 8.72
C GLN A 149 46.28 34.39 8.77
N PRO A 150 45.83 34.90 9.93
CA PRO A 150 44.57 35.64 10.02
C PRO A 150 44.69 36.97 9.26
N LYS A 151 43.62 37.34 8.56
CA LYS A 151 43.37 38.72 8.12
C LYS A 151 42.28 39.31 9.00
N ASN A 152 42.40 40.59 9.34
CA ASN A 152 41.39 41.27 10.14
C ASN A 152 40.09 41.39 9.34
N PHE A 153 39.01 40.90 9.94
CA PHE A 153 37.64 41.06 9.47
C PHE A 153 36.97 42.23 10.21
N ASN A 154 36.11 42.97 9.54
CA ASN A 154 35.30 44.05 10.11
C ASN A 154 33.95 43.51 10.62
N ALA A 155 33.21 44.32 11.39
CA ALA A 155 31.92 43.92 11.98
C ALA A 155 30.79 43.60 10.96
N GLY A 156 31.00 43.83 9.66
CA GLY A 156 30.11 43.37 8.59
C GLY A 156 30.49 41.99 8.00
N ASP A 157 31.69 41.50 8.30
CA ASP A 157 32.18 40.21 7.83
C ASP A 157 31.78 39.05 8.76
N GLU A 158 31.50 39.30 10.05
CA GLU A 158 31.05 38.24 10.97
C GLU A 158 29.63 37.75 10.65
N SER A 159 28.71 38.64 10.26
CA SER A 159 27.37 38.23 9.80
C SER A 159 27.42 37.48 8.47
N TYR A 160 28.34 37.88 7.57
CA TYR A 160 28.63 37.14 6.34
C TYR A 160 29.23 35.75 6.63
N MET A 161 30.23 35.67 7.52
CA MET A 161 30.88 34.42 7.90
C MET A 161 29.92 33.46 8.61
N LYS A 162 29.06 34.00 9.49
CA LYS A 162 28.00 33.24 10.16
C LYS A 162 27.01 32.67 9.14
N LEU A 163 26.44 33.51 8.26
CA LEU A 163 25.52 33.04 7.22
C LEU A 163 26.16 32.01 6.28
N ALA A 164 27.44 32.18 5.96
CA ALA A 164 28.19 31.24 5.12
C ALA A 164 28.50 29.91 5.82
N LEU A 165 28.64 29.90 7.16
CA LEU A 165 28.73 28.68 7.96
C LEU A 165 27.37 27.97 8.03
N GLU A 166 26.31 28.69 8.40
CA GLU A 166 24.93 28.16 8.46
C GLU A 166 24.51 27.54 7.11
N THR A 167 24.78 28.23 5.99
CA THR A 167 24.50 27.70 4.64
C THR A 167 25.32 26.44 4.29
N VAL A 168 26.54 26.29 4.82
CA VAL A 168 27.35 25.07 4.62
C VAL A 168 26.80 23.92 5.46
N GLU A 169 26.39 24.19 6.71
CA GLU A 169 25.86 23.17 7.62
C GLU A 169 24.48 22.67 7.15
N GLU A 170 23.61 23.55 6.66
CA GLU A 170 22.36 23.17 5.97
C GLU A 170 22.63 22.32 4.72
N LEU A 171 23.62 22.67 3.90
CA LEU A 171 23.95 21.94 2.67
C LEU A 171 24.64 20.58 2.94
N ASP A 172 25.46 20.48 3.99
CA ASP A 172 26.01 19.22 4.48
C ASP A 172 24.89 18.31 5.03
N TRP A 173 23.97 18.87 5.81
CA TRP A 173 22.79 18.14 6.29
C TRP A 173 21.92 17.65 5.13
N CYS A 174 21.62 18.50 4.14
CA CYS A 174 20.87 18.11 2.94
C CYS A 174 21.53 16.94 2.18
N LEU A 175 22.87 16.92 2.09
CA LEU A 175 23.60 15.85 1.43
C LEU A 175 23.58 14.54 2.24
N ASP A 176 23.75 14.60 3.56
CA ASP A 176 23.67 13.43 4.44
C ASP A 176 22.24 12.84 4.48
N GLN A 177 21.21 13.70 4.50
CA GLN A 177 19.82 13.28 4.36
C GLN A 177 19.54 12.64 3.00
N LEU A 178 20.01 13.22 1.88
CA LEU A 178 19.86 12.58 0.57
C LEU A 178 20.54 11.20 0.53
N GLU A 179 21.74 11.07 1.08
CA GLU A 179 22.50 9.81 1.10
C GLU A 179 21.89 8.75 2.04
N THR A 180 21.19 9.14 3.09
CA THR A 180 20.45 8.23 4.00
C THR A 180 19.04 7.89 3.51
N ILE A 181 18.37 8.79 2.81
CA ILE A 181 17.08 8.58 2.11
C ILE A 181 17.24 7.66 0.87
N GLN A 182 18.46 7.22 0.56
CA GLN A 182 18.81 6.35 -0.57
C GLN A 182 18.32 4.89 -0.44
N THR A 183 17.03 4.69 -0.13
CA THR A 183 16.38 3.38 -0.18
C THR A 183 16.48 2.79 -1.60
N HIS A 184 16.71 1.47 -1.69
CA HIS A 184 16.96 0.82 -2.98
C HIS A 184 15.77 0.93 -3.96
N ARG A 185 14.53 1.09 -3.46
CA ARG A 185 13.32 1.22 -4.28
C ARG A 185 13.27 2.59 -4.98
N SER A 186 13.27 3.70 -4.23
CA SER A 186 13.10 5.06 -4.81
C SER A 186 14.15 5.41 -5.88
N VAL A 187 15.40 5.01 -5.68
CA VAL A 187 16.47 5.23 -6.67
C VAL A 187 16.35 4.30 -7.88
N SER A 188 15.91 3.05 -7.67
CA SER A 188 15.57 2.13 -8.75
C SER A 188 14.40 2.66 -9.58
N ASP A 189 13.37 3.22 -8.95
CA ASP A 189 12.18 3.73 -9.62
C ASP A 189 12.46 5.03 -10.39
N MET A 190 13.26 5.95 -9.83
CA MET A 190 13.78 7.10 -10.57
C MET A 190 14.59 6.69 -11.81
N ALA A 191 15.47 5.68 -11.68
CA ALA A 191 16.24 5.16 -12.80
C ALA A 191 15.34 4.47 -13.84
N SER A 192 14.42 3.60 -13.40
CA SER A 192 13.42 2.90 -14.21
C SER A 192 12.56 3.87 -15.00
N LEU A 193 12.08 4.95 -14.38
CA LEU A 193 11.30 6.00 -15.05
C LEU A 193 12.13 6.75 -16.10
N LYS A 194 13.40 7.08 -15.82
CA LYS A 194 14.32 7.65 -16.83
C LYS A 194 14.51 6.68 -18.01
N PHE A 195 14.76 5.39 -17.75
CA PHE A 195 14.87 4.35 -18.79
C PHE A 195 13.59 4.22 -19.63
N LYS A 196 12.42 4.12 -19.00
CA LYS A 196 11.11 4.02 -19.66
C LYS A 196 10.84 5.24 -20.54
N ARG A 197 11.12 6.45 -20.07
CA ARG A 197 10.99 7.71 -20.83
C ARG A 197 11.95 7.78 -22.02
N MET A 198 13.23 7.42 -21.84
CA MET A 198 14.21 7.39 -22.93
C MET A 198 13.84 6.33 -24.00
N LEU A 199 13.39 5.15 -23.58
CA LEU A 199 12.94 4.09 -24.49
C LEU A 199 11.69 4.50 -25.27
N ASN A 200 10.69 5.14 -24.64
CA ASN A 200 9.52 5.70 -25.32
C ASN A 200 9.89 6.74 -26.39
N LYS A 201 10.90 7.58 -26.13
CA LYS A 201 11.41 8.58 -27.10
C LYS A 201 11.98 7.90 -28.35
N GLU A 202 12.86 6.91 -28.17
CA GLU A 202 13.43 6.15 -29.29
C GLU A 202 12.38 5.32 -30.04
N LEU A 203 11.44 4.70 -29.34
CA LEU A 203 10.39 3.87 -29.95
C LEU A 203 9.34 4.70 -30.71
N SER A 204 9.12 5.96 -30.32
CA SER A 204 8.33 6.92 -31.10
C SER A 204 9.00 7.25 -32.43
N HIS A 205 10.27 7.69 -32.40
CA HIS A 205 11.06 8.00 -33.59
C HIS A 205 11.26 6.76 -34.50
N PHE A 206 11.41 5.57 -33.91
CA PHE A 206 11.49 4.32 -34.66
C PHE A 206 10.15 3.91 -35.29
N SER A 207 9.00 4.24 -34.67
CA SER A 207 7.68 4.01 -35.24
C SER A 207 7.47 4.79 -36.55
N GLU A 208 7.81 6.09 -36.53
CA GLU A 208 7.68 6.97 -37.69
C GLU A 208 8.48 6.51 -38.91
N SER A 209 9.58 5.77 -38.69
CA SER A 209 10.47 5.30 -39.76
C SER A 209 9.81 4.36 -40.78
N SER A 210 8.86 3.52 -40.36
CA SER A 210 8.26 2.48 -41.22
C SER A 210 7.07 1.78 -40.57
N LYS A 211 6.17 1.19 -41.37
CA LYS A 211 5.05 0.36 -40.86
C LYS A 211 5.53 -0.85 -40.04
N SER A 212 6.68 -1.41 -40.39
CA SER A 212 7.39 -2.43 -39.60
C SER A 212 7.95 -1.86 -38.29
N GLY A 213 8.49 -0.64 -38.32
CA GLY A 213 8.94 0.10 -37.15
C GLY A 213 7.81 0.31 -36.15
N ASN A 214 6.64 0.74 -36.61
CA ASN A 214 5.45 0.87 -35.75
C ASN A 214 5.03 -0.46 -35.13
N GLN A 215 4.95 -1.55 -35.90
CA GLN A 215 4.57 -2.87 -35.34
C GLN A 215 5.56 -3.39 -34.29
N ILE A 216 6.87 -3.16 -34.50
CA ILE A 216 7.91 -3.53 -33.54
C ILE A 216 7.88 -2.59 -32.32
N SER A 217 7.59 -1.31 -32.51
CA SER A 217 7.39 -0.31 -31.45
C SER A 217 6.19 -0.67 -30.57
N GLU A 218 5.02 -0.93 -31.16
CA GLU A 218 3.83 -1.44 -30.46
C GLU A 218 4.13 -2.72 -29.67
N TYR A 219 4.88 -3.67 -30.25
CA TYR A 219 5.28 -4.89 -29.54
C TYR A 219 6.18 -4.60 -28.33
N ILE A 220 7.22 -3.76 -28.49
CA ILE A 220 8.15 -3.46 -27.40
C ILE A 220 7.43 -2.67 -26.29
N CYS A 221 6.66 -1.63 -26.64
CA CYS A 221 5.86 -0.84 -25.69
C CYS A 221 4.77 -1.65 -24.98
N SER A 222 4.25 -2.72 -25.58
CA SER A 222 3.23 -3.58 -24.94
C SER A 222 3.80 -4.77 -24.17
N THR A 223 5.12 -5.02 -24.25
CA THR A 223 5.80 -6.19 -23.64
C THR A 223 6.85 -5.82 -22.60
N PHE A 224 7.57 -4.71 -22.78
CA PHE A 224 8.71 -4.32 -21.93
C PHE A 224 8.54 -2.97 -21.23
N LEU A 225 7.46 -2.25 -21.53
CA LEU A 225 7.05 -1.07 -20.78
C LEU A 225 5.74 -1.40 -20.06
N ASP A 226 5.71 -1.14 -18.75
CA ASP A 226 4.45 -1.10 -18.02
C ASP A 226 3.56 -0.04 -18.65
N LYS A 227 2.26 -0.34 -18.77
CA LYS A 227 1.29 0.63 -19.24
C LYS A 227 1.07 1.68 -18.17
N GLN A 228 1.90 2.72 -18.20
CA GLN A 228 1.51 4.05 -17.73
C GLN A 228 0.30 4.47 -18.57
N GLN A 229 -0.87 4.03 -18.13
CA GLN A 229 -2.13 4.46 -18.68
C GLN A 229 -2.41 5.83 -18.07
N GLU A 230 -1.71 6.85 -18.55
CA GLU A 230 -2.03 8.25 -18.31
C GLU A 230 -3.47 8.46 -18.78
N LEU A 231 -4.38 8.38 -17.81
CA LEU A 231 -5.80 8.55 -18.02
C LEU A 231 -6.08 10.04 -18.08
N ASP A 232 -5.79 10.63 -19.24
CA ASP A 232 -6.43 11.88 -19.64
C ASP A 232 -7.95 11.66 -19.53
N LEU A 233 -8.51 12.24 -18.48
CA LEU A 233 -9.92 12.38 -18.21
C LEU A 233 -10.32 13.72 -18.83
N PRO A 234 -10.97 13.73 -20.01
CA PRO A 234 -11.50 14.99 -20.54
C PRO A 234 -12.57 15.49 -19.57
N SER A 235 -12.33 16.66 -18.97
CA SER A 235 -13.27 17.32 -18.07
C SER A 235 -14.62 17.44 -18.75
N LEU A 236 -15.64 16.75 -18.23
CA LEU A 236 -16.96 16.63 -18.87
C LEU A 236 -17.78 17.92 -18.72
N GLN A 237 -17.39 18.96 -19.45
CA GLN A 237 -18.32 20.01 -19.83
C GLN A 237 -19.36 19.43 -20.80
N VAL A 238 -20.63 19.68 -20.53
CA VAL A 238 -21.75 19.13 -21.29
C VAL A 238 -21.94 19.95 -22.57
N GLU A 239 -21.40 19.47 -23.69
CA GLU A 239 -21.80 19.96 -25.02
C GLU A 239 -23.01 19.16 -25.55
N GLU A 240 -23.97 19.88 -26.13
CA GLU A 240 -25.22 19.31 -26.64
C GLU A 240 -25.06 18.51 -27.94
N THR A 241 -26.04 17.65 -28.19
CA THR A 241 -26.09 16.70 -29.31
C THR A 241 -25.95 17.34 -30.70
N SER A 242 -25.19 16.70 -31.59
CA SER A 242 -25.60 16.62 -33.01
C SER A 242 -25.34 15.22 -33.59
N GLU A 243 -26.33 14.69 -34.31
CA GLU A 243 -26.25 13.35 -34.90
C GLU A 243 -25.50 13.33 -36.24
N ARG A 244 -24.78 12.24 -36.52
CA ARG A 244 -24.57 11.71 -37.89
C ARG A 244 -24.14 10.24 -37.88
N GLY A 245 -25.10 9.34 -38.09
CA GLY A 245 -24.87 7.90 -38.06
C GLY A 245 -24.25 7.33 -39.35
N ALA A 246 -23.35 6.34 -39.19
CA ALA A 246 -22.81 5.54 -40.29
C ALA A 246 -22.90 4.03 -39.95
N LYS A 247 -23.82 3.31 -40.59
CA LYS A 247 -24.04 1.87 -40.34
C LYS A 247 -22.97 1.02 -41.02
N LYS A 248 -22.12 0.32 -40.26
CA LYS A 248 -21.37 -0.86 -40.72
C LYS A 248 -22.00 -2.13 -40.17
N LYS A 249 -22.16 -3.15 -41.04
CA LYS A 249 -22.53 -4.52 -40.66
C LYS A 249 -21.26 -5.33 -40.49
N GLU A 250 -21.14 -6.05 -39.38
CA GLU A 250 -20.22 -7.18 -39.26
C GLU A 250 -21.00 -8.47 -38.98
N LYS A 251 -20.43 -9.61 -39.39
CA LYS A 251 -21.00 -10.95 -39.14
C LYS A 251 -20.29 -11.59 -37.94
N PRO A 252 -21.00 -12.33 -37.08
CA PRO A 252 -20.34 -13.12 -36.06
C PRO A 252 -19.49 -14.23 -36.70
N ARG A 253 -18.25 -14.38 -36.24
CA ARG A 253 -17.48 -15.62 -36.35
C ARG A 253 -17.53 -16.32 -35.00
N HIS A 254 -17.94 -17.59 -34.98
CA HIS A 254 -17.84 -18.39 -33.77
C HIS A 254 -16.37 -18.72 -33.48
N GLY A 255 -15.89 -18.32 -32.31
CA GLY A 255 -14.79 -18.97 -31.61
C GLY A 255 -15.36 -19.95 -30.59
N GLY A 256 -14.72 -21.11 -30.39
CA GLY A 256 -15.13 -22.08 -29.37
C GLY A 256 -14.83 -21.58 -27.94
N PRO A 257 -15.38 -22.24 -26.90
CA PRO A 257 -15.12 -21.86 -25.52
C PRO A 257 -13.65 -22.07 -25.17
N ALA A 258 -12.99 -20.99 -24.73
CA ALA A 258 -11.72 -21.12 -24.02
C ALA A 258 -12.00 -21.69 -22.64
N THR A 259 -11.40 -22.84 -22.32
CA THR A 259 -11.48 -23.46 -20.98
C THR A 259 -10.62 -22.65 -20.01
N THR A 260 -11.21 -21.62 -19.42
CA THR A 260 -10.58 -20.82 -18.36
C THR A 260 -10.50 -21.63 -17.06
N MET A 261 -9.41 -21.47 -16.32
CA MET A 261 -9.29 -21.94 -14.93
C MET A 261 -10.27 -21.12 -14.09
N SER A 262 -11.48 -21.65 -13.88
CA SER A 262 -12.64 -20.92 -13.35
C SER A 262 -12.88 -21.12 -11.85
N GLN A 263 -12.03 -21.91 -11.19
CA GLN A 263 -12.06 -22.21 -9.77
C GLN A 263 -10.96 -21.43 -9.04
N ILE A 264 -11.36 -20.59 -8.09
CA ILE A 264 -10.46 -19.98 -7.11
C ILE A 264 -10.22 -21.04 -6.03
N SER A 265 -9.02 -21.62 -5.98
CA SER A 265 -8.61 -22.57 -4.93
C SER A 265 -8.52 -21.84 -3.60
N GLY A 266 -9.30 -22.28 -2.61
CA GLY A 266 -9.41 -21.65 -1.29
C GLY A 266 -10.84 -21.34 -0.86
N VAL A 267 -11.77 -21.08 -1.79
CA VAL A 267 -13.18 -20.78 -1.46
C VAL A 267 -13.87 -22.07 -0.97
N LYS A 268 -14.01 -22.22 0.35
CA LYS A 268 -14.61 -23.41 0.99
C LYS A 268 -16.12 -23.55 0.74
N ARG A 269 -16.79 -22.47 0.30
CA ARG A 269 -18.15 -22.51 -0.24
C ARG A 269 -18.08 -22.63 -1.77
N THR A 270 -18.73 -23.62 -2.35
CA THR A 270 -18.88 -23.67 -3.81
C THR A 270 -19.59 -22.40 -4.28
N LEU A 271 -19.08 -21.72 -5.31
CA LEU A 271 -19.68 -20.53 -5.94
C LEU A 271 -20.95 -20.90 -6.76
N THR A 272 -21.88 -21.63 -6.15
CA THR A 272 -23.14 -22.06 -6.76
C THR A 272 -24.20 -20.97 -6.62
N HIS A 273 -24.70 -20.50 -7.76
CA HIS A 273 -25.85 -19.61 -7.93
C HIS A 273 -26.86 -19.65 -6.77
N THR A 274 -26.81 -18.68 -5.85
CA THR A 274 -27.98 -18.36 -5.03
C THR A 274 -28.98 -17.63 -5.94
N ASN A 275 -30.28 -17.94 -5.79
CA ASN A 275 -31.29 -17.45 -6.74
C ASN A 275 -31.54 -15.95 -6.52
N SER A 276 -30.91 -15.13 -7.36
CA SER A 276 -31.06 -13.68 -7.47
C SER A 276 -32.51 -13.22 -7.31
N PHE A 277 -32.73 -12.35 -6.31
CA PHE A 277 -33.97 -11.61 -6.00
C PHE A 277 -35.23 -11.99 -6.81
N THR A 278 -36.03 -12.92 -6.28
CA THR A 278 -37.26 -13.41 -6.93
C THR A 278 -38.48 -12.51 -6.75
N GLY A 279 -38.35 -11.35 -6.09
CA GLY A 279 -39.46 -10.45 -5.78
C GLY A 279 -40.06 -9.78 -7.02
N GLU A 280 -41.40 -9.75 -7.11
CA GLU A 280 -42.10 -9.18 -8.27
C GLU A 280 -41.88 -7.66 -8.40
N ARG A 281 -41.59 -6.96 -7.29
CA ARG A 281 -41.28 -5.53 -7.22
C ARG A 281 -40.00 -5.30 -6.43
N VAL A 282 -39.17 -4.34 -6.87
CA VAL A 282 -37.96 -3.90 -6.15
C VAL A 282 -38.36 -3.27 -4.79
N PRO A 283 -37.77 -3.66 -3.65
CA PRO A 283 -38.09 -3.09 -2.34
C PRO A 283 -37.57 -1.65 -2.21
N ARG A 284 -38.22 -0.81 -1.38
CA ARG A 284 -37.89 0.62 -1.28
C ARG A 284 -36.45 0.88 -0.85
N TYR A 285 -35.95 0.06 0.08
CA TYR A 285 -34.60 0.13 0.65
C TYR A 285 -33.75 -1.09 0.29
N GLY A 286 -34.04 -1.73 -0.85
CA GLY A 286 -33.32 -2.90 -1.37
C GLY A 286 -33.60 -4.23 -0.65
N VAL A 287 -33.98 -4.18 0.63
CA VAL A 287 -34.33 -5.34 1.46
C VAL A 287 -35.83 -5.41 1.74
N GLU A 288 -36.35 -6.63 1.91
CA GLU A 288 -37.72 -6.87 2.41
C GLU A 288 -37.67 -7.03 3.94
N THR A 289 -38.42 -6.21 4.67
CA THR A 289 -38.45 -6.22 6.15
C THR A 289 -39.84 -5.81 6.68
N PRO A 290 -40.32 -6.38 7.81
CA PRO A 290 -41.51 -5.89 8.49
C PRO A 290 -41.31 -4.51 9.15
N HIS A 291 -40.08 -3.97 9.18
CA HIS A 291 -39.72 -2.70 9.80
C HIS A 291 -39.41 -1.58 8.78
N GLU A 292 -40.02 -1.59 7.59
CA GLU A 292 -39.69 -0.69 6.48
C GLU A 292 -39.72 0.81 6.86
N GLU A 293 -40.66 1.24 7.72
CA GLU A 293 -40.74 2.62 8.19
C GLU A 293 -39.60 3.00 9.16
N GLU A 294 -39.26 2.15 10.12
CA GLU A 294 -38.18 2.41 11.10
C GLU A 294 -36.80 2.37 10.43
N LEU A 295 -36.57 1.37 9.57
CA LEU A 295 -35.38 1.28 8.72
C LEU A 295 -35.27 2.51 7.82
N GLY A 296 -36.39 2.96 7.25
CA GLY A 296 -36.46 4.11 6.36
C GLY A 296 -36.17 5.45 7.02
N LEU A 297 -36.31 5.57 8.35
CA LEU A 297 -35.89 6.73 9.12
C LEU A 297 -34.36 6.75 9.28
N LEU A 298 -33.75 5.65 9.74
CA LEU A 298 -32.28 5.58 9.90
C LEU A 298 -31.55 5.72 8.56
N LEU A 299 -32.08 5.13 7.49
CA LEU A 299 -31.55 5.28 6.13
C LEU A 299 -31.77 6.69 5.54
N SER A 300 -32.53 7.57 6.20
CA SER A 300 -32.60 9.00 5.83
C SER A 300 -31.50 9.85 6.46
N ASP A 301 -30.81 9.33 7.49
CA ASP A 301 -29.64 9.93 8.12
C ASP A 301 -28.30 9.41 7.53
N LEU A 302 -28.33 8.68 6.41
CA LEU A 302 -27.16 7.98 5.83
C LEU A 302 -25.97 8.90 5.46
N ASP A 303 -26.20 10.20 5.33
CA ASP A 303 -25.17 11.20 5.06
C ASP A 303 -24.56 11.83 6.35
N ARG A 304 -24.88 11.30 7.54
CA ARG A 304 -24.33 11.73 8.84
C ARG A 304 -23.27 10.76 9.38
N TRP A 305 -22.28 11.28 10.10
CA TRP A 305 -21.36 10.45 10.88
C TRP A 305 -22.08 9.81 12.08
N GLY A 306 -21.67 8.60 12.48
CA GLY A 306 -22.18 7.94 13.69
C GLY A 306 -23.62 7.41 13.62
N VAL A 307 -24.14 7.10 12.42
CA VAL A 307 -25.40 6.36 12.26
C VAL A 307 -25.31 4.99 12.96
N ASP A 308 -26.38 4.55 13.64
CA ASP A 308 -26.43 3.23 14.27
C ASP A 308 -26.57 2.11 13.21
N ILE A 309 -25.43 1.75 12.65
CA ILE A 309 -25.29 0.69 11.66
C ILE A 309 -25.75 -0.67 12.20
N PHE A 310 -25.59 -0.93 13.51
CA PHE A 310 -26.08 -2.16 14.13
C PHE A 310 -27.60 -2.21 14.14
N ARG A 311 -28.27 -1.08 14.41
CA ARG A 311 -29.73 -0.99 14.32
C ARG A 311 -30.23 -1.14 12.88
N ILE A 312 -29.49 -0.62 11.89
CA ILE A 312 -29.75 -0.94 10.47
C ILE A 312 -29.60 -2.44 10.21
N GLY A 313 -28.61 -3.12 10.80
CA GLY A 313 -28.45 -4.57 10.74
C GLY A 313 -29.64 -5.35 11.30
N ASP A 314 -30.16 -4.96 12.47
CA ASP A 314 -31.36 -5.56 13.07
C ASP A 314 -32.60 -5.36 12.15
N LEU A 315 -32.85 -4.12 11.73
CA LEU A 315 -34.07 -3.73 11.00
C LEU A 315 -34.07 -4.17 9.53
N SER A 316 -32.90 -4.39 8.93
CA SER A 316 -32.74 -5.03 7.60
C SER A 316 -32.84 -6.55 7.63
N CYS A 317 -33.17 -7.15 8.79
CA CYS A 317 -33.21 -8.60 9.01
C CYS A 317 -31.87 -9.31 8.74
N GLY A 318 -30.75 -8.65 9.08
CA GLY A 318 -29.41 -9.15 8.83
C GLY A 318 -28.95 -9.01 7.38
N ARG A 319 -29.37 -7.91 6.72
CA ARG A 319 -28.85 -7.48 5.41
C ARG A 319 -28.41 -6.00 5.39
N PRO A 320 -27.54 -5.56 6.32
CA PRO A 320 -27.11 -4.16 6.42
C PRO A 320 -26.41 -3.68 5.15
N LEU A 321 -25.56 -4.50 4.52
CA LEU A 321 -24.79 -4.09 3.35
C LEU A 321 -25.71 -3.87 2.15
N THR A 322 -26.66 -4.78 1.91
CA THR A 322 -27.65 -4.61 0.84
C THR A 322 -28.47 -3.32 1.04
N ALA A 323 -28.90 -3.03 2.27
CA ALA A 323 -29.73 -1.87 2.58
C ALA A 323 -28.95 -0.54 2.45
N VAL A 324 -27.74 -0.46 3.01
CA VAL A 324 -26.86 0.72 2.94
C VAL A 324 -26.42 0.97 1.50
N ALA A 325 -25.86 -0.03 0.81
CA ALA A 325 -25.34 0.14 -0.53
C ALA A 325 -26.45 0.52 -1.53
N TYR A 326 -27.63 -0.12 -1.46
CA TYR A 326 -28.74 0.27 -2.33
C TYR A 326 -29.21 1.71 -2.07
N THR A 327 -29.24 2.13 -0.80
CA THR A 327 -29.62 3.51 -0.45
C THR A 327 -28.61 4.51 -0.97
N ALA A 328 -27.30 4.32 -0.71
CA ALA A 328 -26.23 5.22 -1.14
C ALA A 328 -26.14 5.34 -2.68
N PHE A 329 -26.26 4.23 -3.41
CA PHE A 329 -26.27 4.25 -4.89
C PHE A 329 -27.54 4.89 -5.47
N THR A 330 -28.65 4.93 -4.70
CA THR A 330 -29.90 5.56 -5.11
C THR A 330 -29.91 7.05 -4.78
N SER A 331 -29.49 7.46 -3.58
CA SER A 331 -29.45 8.88 -3.16
C SER A 331 -28.47 9.71 -4.00
N ARG A 332 -27.35 9.11 -4.41
CA ARG A 332 -26.36 9.72 -5.32
C ARG A 332 -26.69 9.58 -6.81
N GLU A 333 -27.90 9.11 -7.16
CA GLU A 333 -28.36 8.87 -8.54
C GLU A 333 -27.43 7.98 -9.41
N LEU A 334 -26.54 7.19 -8.80
CA LEU A 334 -25.54 6.37 -9.50
C LEU A 334 -26.20 5.29 -10.35
N LEU A 335 -27.29 4.69 -9.87
CA LEU A 335 -28.07 3.70 -10.62
C LEU A 335 -28.59 4.27 -11.95
N THR A 336 -29.08 5.52 -11.94
CA THR A 336 -29.54 6.24 -13.14
C THR A 336 -28.36 6.64 -14.02
N THR A 337 -27.37 7.32 -13.43
CA THR A 337 -26.23 7.93 -14.12
C THR A 337 -25.34 6.90 -14.83
N LEU A 338 -25.10 5.75 -14.21
CA LEU A 338 -24.30 4.66 -14.75
C LEU A 338 -25.14 3.55 -15.39
N GLN A 339 -26.45 3.78 -15.53
CA GLN A 339 -27.43 2.85 -16.14
C GLN A 339 -27.43 1.45 -15.50
N ILE A 340 -27.24 1.36 -14.19
CA ILE A 340 -27.23 0.11 -13.43
C ILE A 340 -28.69 -0.32 -13.17
N PRO A 341 -29.16 -1.48 -13.69
CA PRO A 341 -30.53 -1.92 -13.42
C PRO A 341 -30.69 -2.27 -11.94
N ALA A 342 -31.67 -1.67 -11.25
CA ALA A 342 -31.86 -1.88 -9.80
C ALA A 342 -32.00 -3.36 -9.40
N ARG A 343 -32.61 -4.21 -10.24
CA ARG A 343 -32.67 -5.67 -10.02
C ARG A 343 -31.30 -6.35 -10.11
N THR A 344 -30.44 -5.90 -11.02
CA THR A 344 -29.06 -6.39 -11.19
C THR A 344 -28.19 -5.93 -10.03
N PHE A 345 -28.38 -4.70 -9.54
CA PHE A 345 -27.73 -4.21 -8.32
C PHE A 345 -28.11 -5.07 -7.10
N LEU A 346 -29.41 -5.30 -6.87
CA LEU A 346 -29.84 -6.13 -5.73
C LEU A 346 -29.41 -7.59 -5.87
N ALA A 347 -29.42 -8.17 -7.07
CA ALA A 347 -28.88 -9.52 -7.30
C ALA A 347 -27.41 -9.61 -6.87
N PHE A 348 -26.58 -8.65 -7.29
CA PHE A 348 -25.18 -8.57 -6.88
C PHE A 348 -25.02 -8.33 -5.37
N ALA A 349 -25.69 -7.32 -4.80
CA ALA A 349 -25.55 -6.95 -3.39
C ALA A 349 -26.00 -8.08 -2.44
N VAL A 350 -27.11 -8.75 -2.74
CA VAL A 350 -27.58 -9.94 -2.01
C VAL A 350 -26.56 -11.08 -2.06
N THR A 351 -25.98 -11.34 -3.24
CA THR A 351 -24.96 -12.38 -3.42
C THR A 351 -23.66 -12.02 -2.70
N LEU A 352 -23.24 -10.76 -2.77
CA LEU A 352 -22.05 -10.23 -2.09
C LEU A 352 -22.17 -10.40 -0.57
N GLU A 353 -23.29 -9.98 0.01
CA GLU A 353 -23.57 -10.10 1.44
C GLU A 353 -23.66 -11.57 1.90
N GLU A 354 -24.04 -12.51 1.01
CA GLU A 354 -24.02 -13.96 1.28
C GLU A 354 -22.61 -14.58 1.26
N HIS A 355 -21.60 -13.87 0.72
CA HIS A 355 -20.19 -14.29 0.75
C HIS A 355 -19.41 -13.68 1.93
N TYR A 356 -19.96 -12.70 2.66
CA TYR A 356 -19.42 -12.34 3.97
C TYR A 356 -19.70 -13.46 4.99
N ILE A 357 -18.70 -13.83 5.79
CA ILE A 357 -18.83 -14.90 6.78
C ILE A 357 -19.55 -14.36 8.02
N ARG A 358 -20.87 -14.60 8.08
CA ARG A 358 -21.77 -14.18 9.18
C ARG A 358 -21.38 -14.66 10.59
N ASP A 359 -20.49 -15.65 10.68
CA ASP A 359 -20.01 -16.21 11.95
C ASP A 359 -18.74 -15.48 12.46
N ASN A 360 -18.10 -14.63 11.63
CA ASN A 360 -17.01 -13.74 12.06
C ASN A 360 -17.58 -12.64 12.98
N PRO A 361 -16.98 -12.38 14.16
CA PRO A 361 -17.45 -11.29 15.04
C PRO A 361 -17.37 -9.90 14.41
N PHE A 362 -16.29 -9.57 13.70
CA PHE A 362 -16.00 -8.22 13.20
C PHE A 362 -16.05 -8.14 11.66
N HIS A 363 -15.15 -8.83 10.96
CA HIS A 363 -14.99 -8.72 9.49
C HIS A 363 -16.12 -9.52 8.79
N ASN A 364 -17.31 -8.92 8.77
CA ASN A 364 -18.56 -9.44 8.22
C ASN A 364 -19.34 -8.30 7.50
N SER A 365 -20.52 -8.59 6.94
CA SER A 365 -21.25 -7.59 6.13
C SER A 365 -21.70 -6.35 6.89
N LEU A 366 -21.72 -6.38 8.24
CA LEU A 366 -22.03 -5.21 9.06
C LEU A 366 -20.85 -4.23 9.13
N HIS A 367 -19.62 -4.73 9.20
CA HIS A 367 -18.42 -3.88 9.10
C HIS A 367 -18.33 -3.27 7.69
N ALA A 368 -18.47 -4.08 6.64
CA ALA A 368 -18.52 -3.59 5.27
C ALA A 368 -19.63 -2.53 5.03
N ALA A 369 -20.76 -2.63 5.73
CA ALA A 369 -21.82 -1.63 5.71
C ALA A 369 -21.42 -0.33 6.45
N ASP A 370 -20.71 -0.40 7.58
CA ASP A 370 -20.17 0.77 8.29
C ASP A 370 -19.10 1.48 7.46
N VAL A 371 -18.18 0.74 6.82
CA VAL A 371 -17.17 1.30 5.90
C VAL A 371 -17.82 1.91 4.66
N THR A 372 -18.84 1.27 4.08
CA THR A 372 -19.62 1.83 2.95
C THR A 372 -20.37 3.10 3.35
N GLN A 373 -20.97 3.15 4.55
CA GLN A 373 -21.66 4.33 5.05
C GLN A 373 -20.68 5.47 5.39
N SER A 374 -19.54 5.14 5.99
CA SER A 374 -18.46 6.08 6.31
C SER A 374 -17.86 6.68 5.04
N THR A 375 -17.60 5.85 4.02
CA THR A 375 -17.20 6.26 2.66
C THR A 375 -18.25 7.17 2.03
N ASN A 376 -19.54 6.88 2.22
CA ASN A 376 -20.62 7.76 1.77
C ASN A 376 -20.61 9.14 2.45
N VAL A 377 -20.27 9.25 3.74
CA VAL A 377 -20.16 10.55 4.43
C VAL A 377 -18.93 11.32 3.95
N LEU A 378 -17.77 10.68 3.87
CA LEU A 378 -16.52 11.34 3.44
C LEU A 378 -16.57 11.80 1.97
N LEU A 379 -17.32 11.11 1.10
CA LEU A 379 -17.61 11.56 -0.28
C LEU A 379 -18.62 12.72 -0.36
N ASN A 380 -19.17 13.20 0.77
CA ASN A 380 -19.99 14.41 0.86
C ASN A 380 -19.26 15.60 1.52
N THR A 381 -18.02 15.40 2.00
CA THR A 381 -17.20 16.46 2.60
C THR A 381 -17.10 17.70 1.68
N PRO A 382 -17.52 18.89 2.14
CA PRO A 382 -17.55 20.12 1.33
C PRO A 382 -16.25 20.43 0.55
N ALA A 383 -15.07 20.21 1.15
CA ALA A 383 -13.78 20.39 0.51
C ALA A 383 -13.52 19.47 -0.72
N LEU A 384 -14.29 18.38 -0.85
CA LEU A 384 -14.25 17.40 -1.94
C LEU A 384 -15.43 17.52 -2.92
N ASN A 385 -16.32 18.50 -2.72
CA ASN A 385 -17.51 18.69 -3.55
C ASN A 385 -17.14 18.96 -5.02
N ALA A 386 -17.82 18.26 -5.94
CA ALA A 386 -17.57 18.25 -7.38
C ALA A 386 -16.14 17.85 -7.83
N VAL A 387 -15.26 17.40 -6.93
CA VAL A 387 -13.92 16.91 -7.28
C VAL A 387 -14.01 15.58 -8.03
N PHE A 388 -14.81 14.62 -7.55
CA PHE A 388 -14.91 13.27 -8.10
C PHE A 388 -16.04 13.10 -9.12
N THR A 389 -15.79 12.34 -10.18
CA THR A 389 -16.81 11.97 -11.18
C THR A 389 -17.71 10.85 -10.64
N PRO A 390 -18.92 10.66 -11.21
CA PRO A 390 -19.79 9.54 -10.84
C PRO A 390 -19.16 8.14 -10.97
N LEU A 391 -18.13 7.98 -11.81
CA LEU A 391 -17.40 6.71 -11.94
C LEU A 391 -16.44 6.47 -10.77
N GLU A 392 -15.78 7.52 -10.28
CA GLU A 392 -14.90 7.47 -9.09
C GLU A 392 -15.71 7.27 -7.81
N VAL A 393 -16.81 8.03 -7.64
CA VAL A 393 -17.75 7.87 -6.51
C VAL A 393 -18.33 6.45 -6.47
N CYS A 394 -18.72 5.90 -7.63
CA CYS A 394 -19.17 4.52 -7.74
C CYS A 394 -18.06 3.49 -7.44
N ALA A 395 -16.82 3.75 -7.88
CA ALA A 395 -15.69 2.87 -7.59
C ALA A 395 -15.34 2.84 -6.10
N ALA A 396 -15.36 3.98 -5.40
CA ALA A 396 -15.06 4.07 -3.97
C ALA A 396 -16.13 3.37 -3.12
N LEU A 397 -17.42 3.63 -3.40
CA LEU A 397 -18.51 2.91 -2.73
C LEU A 397 -18.50 1.41 -3.04
N PHE A 398 -18.15 1.01 -4.27
CA PHE A 398 -18.00 -0.40 -4.62
C PHE A 398 -16.80 -1.04 -3.91
N ALA A 399 -15.65 -0.37 -3.82
CA ALA A 399 -14.49 -0.83 -3.06
C ALA A 399 -14.85 -1.07 -1.59
N ALA A 400 -15.45 -0.06 -0.93
CA ALA A 400 -15.93 -0.17 0.45
C ALA A 400 -16.94 -1.34 0.64
N CYS A 401 -17.83 -1.59 -0.32
CA CYS A 401 -18.76 -2.73 -0.24
C CYS A 401 -18.06 -4.10 -0.29
N VAL A 402 -16.89 -4.21 -0.92
CA VAL A 402 -16.26 -5.51 -1.26
C VAL A 402 -14.91 -5.75 -0.59
N HIS A 403 -14.36 -4.78 0.15
CA HIS A 403 -12.97 -4.81 0.61
C HIS A 403 -12.62 -6.03 1.48
N ASP A 404 -13.61 -6.65 2.14
CA ASP A 404 -13.49 -7.76 3.10
C ASP A 404 -14.22 -9.06 2.67
N VAL A 405 -14.73 -9.15 1.43
CA VAL A 405 -15.63 -10.27 1.05
C VAL A 405 -14.95 -11.64 1.14
N ASP A 406 -15.58 -12.60 1.83
CA ASP A 406 -15.02 -13.95 2.14
C ASP A 406 -13.82 -13.92 3.11
N HIS A 407 -13.67 -12.89 3.96
CA HIS A 407 -12.68 -12.86 5.05
C HIS A 407 -12.85 -14.05 6.02
N PRO A 408 -11.77 -14.79 6.36
CA PRO A 408 -11.82 -16.04 7.14
C PRO A 408 -11.81 -15.86 8.67
N GLY A 409 -11.83 -14.61 9.14
CA GLY A 409 -11.67 -14.27 10.55
C GLY A 409 -10.25 -14.52 11.07
N LEU A 410 -9.24 -14.23 10.23
CA LEU A 410 -7.81 -14.50 10.45
C LEU A 410 -6.97 -13.48 9.68
N THR A 411 -5.92 -12.96 10.32
CA THR A 411 -4.95 -12.03 9.70
C THR A 411 -4.13 -12.65 8.57
N ASN A 412 -3.64 -11.80 7.64
CA ASN A 412 -2.64 -12.17 6.61
C ASN A 412 -1.47 -12.98 7.21
N GLN A 413 -0.90 -12.55 8.35
CA GLN A 413 0.22 -13.24 8.97
C GLN A 413 -0.12 -14.65 9.47
N PHE A 414 -1.34 -14.89 9.98
CA PHE A 414 -1.80 -16.24 10.33
C PHE A 414 -1.89 -17.11 9.07
N LEU A 415 -2.42 -16.58 7.96
CA LEU A 415 -2.57 -17.31 6.70
C LEU A 415 -1.22 -17.73 6.09
N VAL A 416 -0.19 -16.89 6.24
CA VAL A 416 1.20 -17.19 5.85
C VAL A 416 1.82 -18.22 6.80
N ASN A 417 1.77 -17.98 8.13
CA ASN A 417 2.36 -18.87 9.13
C ASN A 417 1.76 -20.30 9.09
N SER A 418 0.48 -20.42 8.76
CA SER A 418 -0.22 -21.70 8.60
C SER A 418 -0.06 -22.34 7.21
N SER A 419 0.68 -21.72 6.28
CA SER A 419 0.86 -22.16 4.88
C SER A 419 -0.47 -22.44 4.16
N SER A 420 -1.43 -21.54 4.34
CA SER A 420 -2.78 -21.69 3.79
C SER A 420 -2.84 -21.65 2.25
N GLU A 421 -3.90 -22.22 1.66
CA GLU A 421 -4.11 -22.19 0.20
C GLU A 421 -4.15 -20.75 -0.36
N LEU A 422 -4.67 -19.78 0.41
CA LEU A 422 -4.70 -18.36 -0.01
C LEU A 422 -3.29 -17.75 -0.01
N ALA A 423 -2.50 -17.97 1.04
CA ALA A 423 -1.13 -17.46 1.12
C ALA A 423 -0.25 -18.03 -0.01
N LEU A 424 -0.37 -19.34 -0.28
CA LEU A 424 0.30 -20.01 -1.41
C LEU A 424 -0.20 -19.54 -2.79
N MET A 425 -1.46 -19.12 -2.91
CA MET A 425 -2.04 -18.60 -4.16
C MET A 425 -1.59 -17.15 -4.45
N TYR A 426 -1.47 -16.32 -3.41
CA TYR A 426 -1.08 -14.91 -3.53
C TYR A 426 0.41 -14.63 -3.26
N ASN A 427 1.17 -15.64 -2.85
CA ASN A 427 2.62 -15.58 -2.60
C ASN A 427 2.96 -14.62 -1.45
N ASP A 428 2.22 -14.77 -0.34
CA ASP A 428 2.38 -14.05 0.93
C ASP A 428 2.19 -12.51 0.90
N GLU A 429 2.01 -11.90 -0.27
CA GLU A 429 1.82 -10.46 -0.47
C GLU A 429 0.34 -10.06 -0.55
N SER A 430 -0.15 -9.28 0.42
CA SER A 430 -1.53 -8.72 0.48
C SER A 430 -2.60 -9.80 0.19
N VAL A 431 -2.53 -10.91 0.94
CA VAL A 431 -3.17 -12.20 0.62
C VAL A 431 -4.70 -12.09 0.65
N LEU A 432 -5.24 -11.45 1.67
CA LEU A 432 -6.66 -11.22 1.88
C LEU A 432 -7.20 -10.23 0.86
N GLU A 433 -6.52 -9.12 0.66
CA GLU A 433 -6.95 -7.99 -0.17
C GLU A 433 -7.03 -8.39 -1.65
N ASN A 434 -6.09 -9.23 -2.11
CA ASN A 434 -6.16 -9.88 -3.42
C ASN A 434 -7.30 -10.92 -3.52
N HIS A 435 -7.62 -11.64 -2.43
CA HIS A 435 -8.75 -12.58 -2.37
C HIS A 435 -10.10 -11.86 -2.46
N HIS A 436 -10.29 -10.80 -1.67
CA HIS A 436 -11.48 -9.96 -1.67
C HIS A 436 -11.76 -9.39 -3.06
N LEU A 437 -10.73 -8.86 -3.74
CA LEU A 437 -10.81 -8.43 -5.14
C LEU A 437 -11.13 -9.58 -6.11
N ALA A 438 -10.54 -10.76 -5.94
CA ALA A 438 -10.78 -11.90 -6.81
C ALA A 438 -12.22 -12.42 -6.69
N VAL A 439 -12.75 -12.52 -5.46
CA VAL A 439 -14.14 -12.90 -5.17
C VAL A 439 -15.10 -11.84 -5.71
N ALA A 440 -14.92 -10.56 -5.38
CA ALA A 440 -15.79 -9.47 -5.81
C ALA A 440 -15.98 -9.41 -7.34
N PHE A 441 -14.87 -9.45 -8.09
CA PHE A 441 -14.90 -9.44 -9.56
C PHE A 441 -15.27 -10.81 -10.17
N LYS A 442 -15.32 -11.89 -9.38
CA LYS A 442 -15.91 -13.16 -9.77
C LYS A 442 -17.43 -13.16 -9.61
N LEU A 443 -17.98 -12.58 -8.55
CA LEU A 443 -19.43 -12.49 -8.33
C LEU A 443 -20.14 -11.66 -9.40
N LEU A 444 -19.49 -10.64 -9.97
CA LEU A 444 -19.98 -9.90 -11.15
C LEU A 444 -20.20 -10.79 -12.41
N GLN A 445 -19.69 -12.02 -12.42
CA GLN A 445 -19.86 -12.98 -13.53
C GLN A 445 -21.08 -13.90 -13.34
N ASN A 446 -21.76 -13.82 -12.19
CA ASN A 446 -22.96 -14.62 -11.92
C ASN A 446 -24.17 -14.09 -12.71
N ASP A 447 -25.12 -14.96 -13.01
CA ASP A 447 -26.30 -14.61 -13.81
C ASP A 447 -27.10 -13.46 -13.20
N GLY A 448 -27.19 -12.36 -13.96
CA GLY A 448 -27.89 -11.15 -13.53
C GLY A 448 -27.14 -10.27 -12.52
N CYS A 449 -25.87 -10.54 -12.23
CA CYS A 449 -25.07 -9.80 -11.23
C CYS A 449 -24.05 -8.79 -11.81
N ASP A 450 -23.91 -8.66 -13.13
CA ASP A 450 -23.00 -7.67 -13.73
C ASP A 450 -23.58 -6.25 -13.65
N ILE A 451 -23.41 -5.59 -12.50
CA ILE A 451 -23.85 -4.20 -12.29
C ILE A 451 -23.17 -3.21 -13.26
N PHE A 452 -22.06 -3.60 -13.88
CA PHE A 452 -21.31 -2.78 -14.83
C PHE A 452 -21.58 -3.16 -16.31
N VAL A 453 -22.65 -3.92 -16.58
CA VAL A 453 -23.03 -4.41 -17.93
C VAL A 453 -23.13 -3.28 -18.97
N ASN A 454 -23.64 -2.12 -18.59
CA ASN A 454 -23.86 -0.97 -19.49
C ASN A 454 -22.66 -0.01 -19.58
N LEU A 455 -21.62 -0.18 -18.75
CA LEU A 455 -20.41 0.64 -18.82
C LEU A 455 -19.54 0.26 -20.03
N HIS A 456 -19.04 1.26 -20.76
CA HIS A 456 -18.19 1.01 -21.92
C HIS A 456 -16.79 0.51 -21.53
N LYS A 457 -16.06 -0.11 -22.46
CA LYS A 457 -14.79 -0.81 -22.16
C LYS A 457 -13.77 0.05 -21.39
N LYS A 458 -13.52 1.31 -21.78
CA LYS A 458 -12.64 2.23 -21.02
C LYS A 458 -13.15 2.49 -19.59
N GLN A 459 -14.45 2.76 -19.37
CA GLN A 459 -15.03 2.90 -18.02
C GLN A 459 -14.81 1.65 -17.17
N ARG A 460 -15.09 0.44 -17.70
CA ARG A 460 -14.90 -0.82 -16.96
C ARG A 460 -13.42 -1.08 -16.63
N GLN A 461 -12.49 -0.63 -17.48
CA GLN A 461 -11.05 -0.72 -17.20
C GLN A 461 -10.62 0.29 -16.13
N THR A 462 -11.05 1.55 -16.22
CA THR A 462 -10.76 2.59 -15.23
C THR A 462 -11.35 2.26 -13.87
N LEU A 463 -12.64 1.89 -13.80
CA LEU A 463 -13.28 1.44 -12.55
C LEU A 463 -12.59 0.21 -11.96
N ARG A 464 -12.24 -0.79 -12.77
CA ARG A 464 -11.50 -1.96 -12.27
C ARG A 464 -10.13 -1.57 -11.71
N LYS A 465 -9.39 -0.63 -12.32
CA LYS A 465 -8.13 -0.16 -11.76
C LYS A 465 -8.37 0.54 -10.42
N MET A 466 -9.24 1.55 -10.36
CA MET A 466 -9.50 2.31 -9.13
C MET A 466 -9.95 1.42 -7.96
N VAL A 467 -10.80 0.42 -8.21
CA VAL A 467 -11.22 -0.55 -7.17
C VAL A 467 -10.07 -1.46 -6.72
N ILE A 468 -9.17 -1.87 -7.63
CA ILE A 468 -7.98 -2.66 -7.25
C ILE A 468 -7.03 -1.81 -6.41
N ASP A 469 -6.76 -0.58 -6.84
CA ASP A 469 -5.93 0.39 -6.13
C ASP A 469 -6.46 0.57 -4.68
N MET A 470 -7.75 0.92 -4.52
CA MET A 470 -8.38 1.15 -3.21
C MET A 470 -8.48 -0.07 -2.29
N VAL A 471 -8.74 -1.28 -2.79
CA VAL A 471 -8.83 -2.47 -1.92
C VAL A 471 -7.42 -3.01 -1.58
N LEU A 472 -6.41 -2.81 -2.42
CA LEU A 472 -5.03 -3.09 -2.02
C LEU A 472 -4.48 -2.06 -1.03
N SER A 473 -5.08 -0.86 -0.94
CA SER A 473 -4.73 0.13 0.10
C SER A 473 -5.29 -0.19 1.50
N THR A 474 -6.28 -1.06 1.65
CA THR A 474 -6.77 -1.48 2.99
C THR A 474 -5.88 -2.54 3.66
N ASP A 475 -4.82 -3.02 3.00
CA ASP A 475 -3.78 -3.80 3.68
C ASP A 475 -3.06 -2.90 4.69
N MET A 476 -3.24 -3.19 5.99
CA MET A 476 -2.68 -2.40 7.09
C MET A 476 -1.14 -2.26 7.06
N SER A 477 -0.41 -3.15 6.37
CA SER A 477 1.04 -2.99 6.14
C SER A 477 1.38 -1.79 5.25
N LYS A 478 0.41 -1.28 4.49
CA LYS A 478 0.54 -0.14 3.56
C LYS A 478 0.17 1.21 4.20
N HIS A 479 -0.36 1.21 5.43
CA HIS A 479 -0.79 2.43 6.15
C HIS A 479 0.26 3.55 6.14
N MET A 480 1.53 3.24 6.42
CA MET A 480 2.58 4.27 6.52
C MET A 480 2.95 4.90 5.18
N SER A 481 2.80 4.17 4.06
CA SER A 481 2.93 4.75 2.71
C SER A 481 1.76 5.69 2.38
N LEU A 482 0.52 5.28 2.69
CA LEU A 482 -0.67 6.09 2.44
C LEU A 482 -0.63 7.40 3.23
N LEU A 483 -0.22 7.34 4.50
CA LEU A 483 -0.03 8.50 5.38
C LEU A 483 1.07 9.46 4.87
N ALA A 484 2.17 8.93 4.32
CA ALA A 484 3.24 9.75 3.75
C ALA A 484 2.80 10.48 2.48
N ASP A 485 2.09 9.78 1.58
CA ASP A 485 1.51 10.36 0.37
C ASP A 485 0.46 11.44 0.72
N LEU A 486 -0.41 11.16 1.71
CA LEU A 486 -1.42 12.10 2.20
C LEU A 486 -0.79 13.37 2.80
N LYS A 487 0.25 13.23 3.64
CA LYS A 487 1.00 14.38 4.19
C LYS A 487 1.65 15.22 3.10
N THR A 488 2.29 14.58 2.11
CA THR A 488 2.88 15.26 0.94
C THR A 488 1.84 16.08 0.17
N MET A 489 0.61 15.56 0.04
CA MET A 489 -0.50 16.27 -0.60
C MET A 489 -1.01 17.46 0.22
N VAL A 490 -1.13 17.30 1.54
CA VAL A 490 -1.51 18.40 2.47
C VAL A 490 -0.49 19.54 2.41
N GLU A 491 0.80 19.24 2.45
CA GLU A 491 1.88 20.23 2.33
C GLU A 491 1.80 20.96 0.98
N THR A 492 1.60 20.23 -0.11
CA THR A 492 1.43 20.80 -1.46
C THR A 492 0.21 21.71 -1.55
N LYS A 493 -0.94 21.32 -0.95
CA LYS A 493 -2.15 22.17 -0.85
C LYS A 493 -1.87 23.46 -0.07
N LYS A 494 -1.18 23.36 1.07
CA LYS A 494 -0.81 24.52 1.91
C LYS A 494 0.09 25.50 1.16
N VAL A 495 1.05 25.02 0.37
CA VAL A 495 1.89 25.87 -0.50
C VAL A 495 1.09 26.52 -1.63
N ALA A 496 0.11 25.82 -2.22
CA ALA A 496 -0.70 26.35 -3.31
C ALA A 496 -1.67 27.48 -2.91
N GLY A 497 -1.97 27.64 -1.61
CA GLY A 497 -2.80 28.74 -1.08
C GLY A 497 -4.30 28.68 -1.47
N SER A 498 -4.73 27.62 -2.15
CA SER A 498 -6.14 27.37 -2.47
C SER A 498 -6.85 26.65 -1.33
N GLY A 499 -7.97 27.19 -0.86
CA GLY A 499 -8.86 26.48 0.07
C GLY A 499 -9.52 25.24 -0.57
N VAL A 500 -9.69 25.26 -1.90
CA VAL A 500 -10.26 24.15 -2.69
C VAL A 500 -9.14 23.19 -3.12
N LEU A 501 -9.38 21.88 -2.95
CA LEU A 501 -8.51 20.82 -3.45
C LEU A 501 -8.57 20.74 -4.99
N LEU A 502 -7.46 21.11 -5.64
CA LEU A 502 -7.27 20.88 -7.07
C LEU A 502 -6.53 19.55 -7.25
N LEU A 503 -7.28 18.50 -7.59
CA LEU A 503 -6.75 17.17 -7.90
C LEU A 503 -6.76 16.99 -9.43
N ASP A 504 -5.71 17.51 -10.07
CA ASP A 504 -5.63 17.75 -11.51
C ASP A 504 -5.37 16.46 -12.32
N ASN A 505 -4.75 15.43 -11.73
CA ASN A 505 -4.42 14.19 -12.44
C ASN A 505 -4.89 12.92 -11.70
N TYR A 506 -4.87 11.77 -12.40
CA TYR A 506 -5.34 10.50 -11.85
C TYR A 506 -4.67 10.11 -10.52
N THR A 507 -3.38 10.41 -10.35
CA THR A 507 -2.57 9.97 -9.19
C THR A 507 -3.08 10.63 -7.91
N ASP A 508 -3.18 11.96 -7.89
CA ASP A 508 -3.68 12.71 -6.73
C ASP A 508 -5.11 12.27 -6.39
N ARG A 509 -5.93 12.02 -7.43
CA ARG A 509 -7.33 11.61 -7.28
C ARG A 509 -7.46 10.21 -6.68
N ILE A 510 -6.64 9.25 -7.09
CA ILE A 510 -6.68 7.90 -6.50
C ILE A 510 -6.08 7.89 -5.09
N GLN A 511 -5.00 8.64 -4.83
CA GLN A 511 -4.40 8.76 -3.49
C GLN A 511 -5.38 9.30 -2.44
N VAL A 512 -6.24 10.27 -2.80
CA VAL A 512 -7.31 10.72 -1.88
C VAL A 512 -8.38 9.65 -1.70
N LEU A 513 -8.75 8.89 -2.74
CA LEU A 513 -9.78 7.84 -2.63
C LEU A 513 -9.30 6.60 -1.88
N GLU A 514 -8.03 6.20 -2.04
CA GLU A 514 -7.34 5.18 -1.26
C GLU A 514 -7.35 5.57 0.23
N ASN A 515 -6.88 6.79 0.56
CA ASN A 515 -6.92 7.30 1.93
C ASN A 515 -8.36 7.48 2.47
N LEU A 516 -9.34 7.85 1.63
CA LEU A 516 -10.74 7.99 2.05
C LEU A 516 -11.34 6.65 2.47
N VAL A 517 -11.11 5.57 1.71
CA VAL A 517 -11.56 4.22 2.06
C VAL A 517 -10.80 3.69 3.29
N HIS A 518 -9.49 3.94 3.37
CA HIS A 518 -8.65 3.59 4.53
C HIS A 518 -9.08 4.31 5.82
N CYS A 519 -9.44 5.60 5.75
CA CYS A 519 -10.06 6.32 6.87
C CYS A 519 -11.45 5.78 7.21
N ALA A 520 -12.25 5.39 6.22
CA ALA A 520 -13.58 4.80 6.43
C ALA A 520 -13.53 3.43 7.11
N ASP A 521 -12.50 2.63 6.84
CA ASP A 521 -12.17 1.39 7.54
C ASP A 521 -11.70 1.67 8.98
N LEU A 522 -10.64 2.48 9.12
CA LEU A 522 -10.09 2.96 10.41
C LEU A 522 -10.97 4.03 11.09
N SER A 523 -12.29 3.96 10.90
CA SER A 523 -13.27 4.92 11.39
C SER A 523 -13.85 4.59 12.76
N ASN A 524 -13.80 3.33 13.22
CA ASN A 524 -14.52 2.95 14.45
C ASN A 524 -14.17 3.80 15.68
N PRO A 525 -12.89 4.18 15.94
CA PRO A 525 -12.51 5.03 17.09
C PRO A 525 -12.99 6.48 17.00
N THR A 526 -13.48 6.94 15.84
CA THR A 526 -14.06 8.27 15.65
C THR A 526 -15.59 8.26 15.60
N LYS A 527 -16.23 7.08 15.78
CA LYS A 527 -17.68 6.96 15.94
C LYS A 527 -18.08 7.27 17.40
N PRO A 528 -19.31 7.74 17.67
CA PRO A 528 -19.82 7.93 19.02
C PRO A 528 -19.57 6.72 19.93
N LEU A 529 -19.10 6.97 21.16
CA LEU A 529 -18.58 5.96 22.09
C LEU A 529 -19.42 4.65 22.22
N PRO A 530 -20.77 4.66 22.23
CA PRO A 530 -21.56 3.41 22.27
C PRO A 530 -21.33 2.48 21.06
N LEU A 531 -21.10 3.04 19.88
CA LEU A 531 -20.79 2.29 18.66
C LEU A 531 -19.35 1.79 18.69
N TYR A 532 -18.38 2.67 19.01
CA TYR A 532 -16.97 2.31 19.11
C TYR A 532 -16.74 1.16 20.10
N LYS A 533 -17.32 1.23 21.31
CA LYS A 533 -17.22 0.16 22.31
C LYS A 533 -17.80 -1.18 21.84
N ARG A 534 -18.82 -1.17 20.96
CA ARG A 534 -19.36 -2.39 20.35
C ARG A 534 -18.42 -2.95 19.28
N TRP A 535 -17.82 -2.08 18.47
CA TRP A 535 -16.79 -2.49 17.50
C TRP A 535 -15.55 -3.09 18.17
N VAL A 536 -15.01 -2.47 19.23
CA VAL A 536 -13.89 -3.04 20.00
C VAL A 536 -14.23 -4.40 20.59
N ALA A 537 -15.43 -4.59 21.15
CA ALA A 537 -15.84 -5.88 21.70
C ALA A 537 -15.90 -6.99 20.64
N LEU A 538 -16.30 -6.66 19.40
CA LEU A 538 -16.32 -7.60 18.28
C LEU A 538 -14.91 -7.90 17.76
N LEU A 539 -14.08 -6.86 17.53
CA LEU A 539 -12.72 -7.01 17.04
C LEU A 539 -11.84 -7.84 17.99
N MET A 540 -11.94 -7.58 19.30
CA MET A 540 -11.20 -8.34 20.30
C MET A 540 -11.64 -9.81 20.35
N GLU A 541 -12.94 -10.12 20.25
CA GLU A 541 -13.39 -11.53 20.20
C GLU A 541 -12.94 -12.24 18.92
N GLU A 542 -12.82 -11.54 17.78
CA GLU A 542 -12.25 -12.14 16.57
C GLU A 542 -10.74 -12.43 16.71
N PHE A 543 -9.96 -11.49 17.26
CA PHE A 543 -8.55 -11.73 17.60
C PHE A 543 -8.41 -12.88 18.62
N PHE A 544 -9.30 -12.98 19.60
CA PHE A 544 -9.30 -14.09 20.54
C PHE A 544 -9.65 -15.43 19.89
N GLN A 545 -10.50 -15.45 18.86
CA GLN A 545 -10.75 -16.65 18.05
C GLN A 545 -9.56 -17.01 17.14
N GLN A 546 -8.77 -16.04 16.66
CA GLN A 546 -7.47 -16.36 16.04
C GLN A 546 -6.53 -16.98 17.08
N GLY A 547 -6.39 -16.39 18.27
CA GLY A 547 -5.47 -16.88 19.31
C GLY A 547 -5.84 -18.26 19.87
N ASP A 548 -7.14 -18.57 19.95
CA ASP A 548 -7.61 -19.91 20.28
C ASP A 548 -7.23 -20.93 19.17
N ARG A 549 -7.37 -20.57 17.88
CA ARG A 549 -6.93 -21.41 16.75
C ARG A 549 -5.41 -21.59 16.71
N GLU A 550 -4.62 -20.54 16.98
CA GLU A 550 -3.15 -20.60 17.09
C GLU A 550 -2.74 -21.61 18.17
N ARG A 551 -3.37 -21.52 19.35
CA ARG A 551 -3.16 -22.44 20.48
C ARG A 551 -3.54 -23.88 20.13
N GLU A 552 -4.62 -24.10 19.37
CA GLU A 552 -5.03 -25.42 18.89
C GLU A 552 -4.03 -26.03 17.87
N HIS A 553 -3.41 -25.21 17.03
CA HIS A 553 -2.43 -25.66 16.03
C HIS A 553 -1.00 -25.77 16.58
N GLY A 554 -0.76 -25.40 17.84
CA GLY A 554 0.56 -25.41 18.46
C GLY A 554 1.48 -24.29 17.95
N MET A 555 0.88 -23.19 17.49
CA MET A 555 1.58 -21.97 17.08
C MET A 555 1.80 -21.05 18.29
N ASP A 556 2.81 -20.18 18.23
CA ASP A 556 2.90 -19.06 19.16
C ASP A 556 1.69 -18.14 18.98
N ILE A 557 1.05 -17.74 20.08
CA ILE A 557 -0.15 -16.89 20.04
C ILE A 557 0.26 -15.46 19.69
N SER A 558 -0.37 -14.90 18.67
CA SER A 558 -0.11 -13.55 18.17
C SER A 558 -0.36 -12.49 19.25
N PRO A 559 0.35 -11.34 19.20
CA PRO A 559 0.01 -10.18 20.01
C PRO A 559 -1.48 -9.82 19.91
N MET A 560 -2.06 -9.37 21.01
CA MET A 560 -3.51 -9.11 21.19
C MET A 560 -4.46 -10.31 21.09
N CYS A 561 -4.01 -11.47 20.60
CA CYS A 561 -4.89 -12.63 20.36
C CYS A 561 -5.09 -13.52 21.60
N ASP A 562 -4.30 -13.37 22.67
CA ASP A 562 -4.54 -14.12 23.92
C ASP A 562 -5.56 -13.43 24.83
N ARG A 563 -6.78 -14.01 24.89
CA ARG A 563 -7.88 -13.61 25.79
C ARG A 563 -7.57 -13.67 27.29
N HIS A 564 -6.38 -14.14 27.69
CA HIS A 564 -5.91 -14.16 29.08
C HIS A 564 -4.84 -13.11 29.42
N ASN A 565 -4.29 -12.41 28.43
CA ASN A 565 -3.17 -11.47 28.61
C ASN A 565 -3.38 -10.10 27.93
N ALA A 566 -4.35 -9.96 27.02
CA ALA A 566 -4.66 -8.69 26.36
C ALA A 566 -5.17 -7.62 27.34
N THR A 567 -4.53 -6.43 27.35
CA THR A 567 -5.05 -5.24 28.05
C THR A 567 -5.72 -4.32 27.04
N ILE A 568 -7.02 -4.53 26.80
CA ILE A 568 -7.79 -3.91 25.73
C ILE A 568 -7.66 -2.37 25.75
N GLU A 569 -7.74 -1.76 26.93
CA GLU A 569 -7.74 -0.32 27.13
C GLU A 569 -6.43 0.33 26.69
N LYS A 570 -5.29 -0.26 27.08
CA LYS A 570 -3.95 0.21 26.67
C LYS A 570 -3.76 0.08 25.16
N SER A 571 -4.29 -0.99 24.57
CA SER A 571 -4.15 -1.24 23.14
C SER A 571 -5.06 -0.35 22.29
N GLN A 572 -6.24 0.04 22.78
CA GLN A 572 -7.06 1.07 22.12
C GLN A 572 -6.38 2.45 22.18
N VAL A 573 -5.83 2.85 23.34
CA VAL A 573 -5.05 4.10 23.45
C VAL A 573 -3.86 4.11 22.49
N GLY A 574 -3.02 3.06 22.51
CA GLY A 574 -1.86 2.98 21.61
C GLY A 574 -2.23 2.89 20.12
N PHE A 575 -3.35 2.25 19.77
CA PHE A 575 -3.85 2.22 18.39
C PHE A 575 -4.32 3.61 17.93
N ILE A 576 -4.95 4.39 18.81
CA ILE A 576 -5.30 5.77 18.49
C ILE A 576 -4.03 6.62 18.36
N ASP A 577 -3.17 6.64 19.39
CA ASP A 577 -1.99 7.50 19.46
C ASP A 577 -1.00 7.27 18.29
N TYR A 578 -0.83 6.03 17.82
CA TYR A 578 0.19 5.68 16.81
C TYR A 578 -0.33 5.42 15.39
N ILE A 579 -1.63 5.18 15.19
CA ILE A 579 -2.20 4.78 13.88
C ILE A 579 -3.38 5.68 13.50
N VAL A 580 -4.41 5.76 14.35
CA VAL A 580 -5.69 6.37 13.95
C VAL A 580 -5.66 7.89 14.05
N HIS A 581 -5.08 8.46 15.11
CA HIS A 581 -4.95 9.91 15.25
C HIS A 581 -4.05 10.53 14.16
N PRO A 582 -2.82 10.04 13.88
CA PRO A 582 -2.00 10.63 12.82
C PRO A 582 -2.65 10.60 11.43
N LEU A 583 -3.46 9.58 11.14
CA LEU A 583 -4.22 9.46 9.89
C LEU A 583 -5.38 10.48 9.84
N TRP A 584 -6.23 10.50 10.86
CA TRP A 584 -7.38 11.41 10.90
C TRP A 584 -6.99 12.88 11.06
N GLU A 585 -5.90 13.17 11.77
CA GLU A 585 -5.27 14.50 11.83
C GLU A 585 -4.90 14.97 10.42
N THR A 586 -4.14 14.15 9.68
CA THR A 586 -3.72 14.47 8.30
C THR A 586 -4.92 14.58 7.35
N TRP A 587 -5.93 13.73 7.51
CA TRP A 587 -7.17 13.83 6.74
C TRP A 587 -7.93 15.14 7.03
N ALA A 588 -8.09 15.50 8.30
CA ALA A 588 -8.72 16.76 8.70
C ALA A 588 -7.94 17.98 8.19
N ASP A 589 -6.62 17.92 8.18
CA ASP A 589 -5.73 18.94 7.60
C ASP A 589 -5.92 19.08 6.07
N LEU A 590 -6.22 17.97 5.36
CA LEU A 590 -6.57 17.96 3.94
C LEU A 590 -7.94 18.61 3.68
N VAL A 591 -8.95 18.33 4.52
CA VAL A 591 -10.35 18.76 4.31
C VAL A 591 -10.83 19.89 5.24
N HIS A 592 -9.92 20.55 5.95
CA HIS A 592 -10.23 21.54 6.98
C HIS A 592 -11.23 22.62 6.48
N PRO A 593 -12.30 22.92 7.23
CA PRO A 593 -12.56 22.51 8.62
C PRO A 593 -13.43 21.24 8.78
N ASP A 594 -13.79 20.55 7.69
CA ASP A 594 -14.98 19.69 7.61
C ASP A 594 -14.96 18.42 8.48
N ALA A 595 -13.82 18.08 9.09
CA ALA A 595 -13.64 16.87 9.91
C ALA A 595 -13.32 17.14 11.39
N GLN A 596 -13.43 18.38 11.88
CA GLN A 596 -13.07 18.71 13.27
C GLN A 596 -13.88 17.90 14.30
N ASP A 597 -15.22 17.83 14.16
CA ASP A 597 -16.10 17.03 15.03
C ASP A 597 -15.68 15.54 15.13
N ILE A 598 -14.99 15.02 14.11
CA ILE A 598 -14.50 13.63 14.03
C ILE A 598 -13.21 13.48 14.85
N LEU A 599 -12.34 14.49 14.87
CA LEU A 599 -11.16 14.55 15.75
C LEU A 599 -11.57 14.75 17.22
N ASP A 600 -12.46 15.69 17.49
CA ASP A 600 -12.97 15.95 18.85
C ASP A 600 -13.56 14.66 19.46
N THR A 601 -14.33 13.90 18.66
CA THR A 601 -14.88 12.58 19.06
C THR A 601 -13.78 11.53 19.27
N LEU A 602 -12.69 11.56 18.49
CA LEU A 602 -11.55 10.66 18.64
C LEU A 602 -10.79 10.92 19.93
N GLU A 603 -10.54 12.18 20.27
CA GLU A 603 -9.91 12.61 21.53
C GLU A 603 -10.76 12.19 22.74
N GLU A 604 -12.07 12.46 22.74
CA GLU A 604 -12.99 12.02 23.80
C GLU A 604 -12.99 10.49 23.99
N ASN A 605 -13.00 9.74 22.89
CA ASN A 605 -12.95 8.26 22.91
C ASN A 605 -11.59 7.74 23.41
N ARG A 606 -10.50 8.40 23.03
CA ARG A 606 -9.12 8.07 23.45
C ARG A 606 -8.95 8.28 24.95
N ASP A 607 -9.40 9.41 25.46
CA ASP A 607 -9.33 9.71 26.89
C ASP A 607 -10.32 8.88 27.73
N TYR A 608 -11.46 8.47 27.16
CA TYR A 608 -12.31 7.45 27.78
C TYR A 608 -11.53 6.16 28.04
N TYR A 609 -10.86 5.59 27.02
CA TYR A 609 -10.07 4.38 27.21
C TYR A 609 -8.84 4.60 28.11
N GLN A 610 -8.18 5.76 28.03
CA GLN A 610 -7.09 6.15 28.93
C GLN A 610 -7.53 6.15 30.40
N SER A 611 -8.75 6.63 30.70
CA SER A 611 -9.31 6.65 32.06
C SER A 611 -9.69 5.28 32.60
N MET A 612 -9.91 4.29 31.72
CA MET A 612 -10.26 2.91 32.06
C MET A 612 -9.04 2.03 32.34
N ILE A 613 -7.82 2.47 31.99
CA ILE A 613 -6.59 1.71 32.23
C ILE A 613 -6.37 1.52 33.74
N PRO A 614 -6.23 0.27 34.25
CA PRO A 614 -5.97 0.04 35.66
C PRO A 614 -4.65 0.68 36.12
N PRO A 615 -4.61 1.33 37.29
CA PRO A 615 -3.37 1.87 37.83
C PRO A 615 -2.37 0.74 38.06
N SER A 616 -1.14 0.93 37.58
CA SER A 616 -0.06 -0.04 37.74
C SER A 616 0.12 -0.42 39.22
N PRO A 617 0.30 -1.71 39.55
CA PRO A 617 0.57 -2.10 40.93
C PRO A 617 1.85 -1.39 41.41
N PRO A 618 1.90 -0.90 42.66
CA PRO A 618 3.08 -0.23 43.17
C PRO A 618 4.28 -1.18 43.12
N PRO A 619 5.50 -0.68 42.81
CA PRO A 619 6.69 -1.51 42.72
C PRO A 619 6.88 -2.29 44.02
N ALA A 620 7.07 -3.60 43.90
CA ALA A 620 7.17 -4.49 45.07
C ALA A 620 8.28 -3.98 46.01
N PRO A 621 8.01 -3.87 47.33
CA PRO A 621 8.98 -3.32 48.26
C PRO A 621 10.26 -4.17 48.23
N ILE A 622 11.40 -3.52 47.99
CA ILE A 622 12.70 -4.17 47.89
C ILE A 622 13.01 -4.82 49.25
N GLN A 623 12.77 -6.13 49.34
CA GLN A 623 13.17 -6.90 50.51
C GLN A 623 14.69 -7.00 50.52
N SER A 624 15.31 -6.39 51.53
CA SER A 624 16.75 -6.43 51.77
C SER A 624 17.19 -7.77 52.37
N SER A 625 16.84 -8.87 51.70
CA SER A 625 17.34 -10.21 52.00
C SER A 625 18.79 -10.35 51.53
N HIS A 626 19.73 -10.29 52.46
CA HIS A 626 21.09 -10.79 52.24
C HIS A 626 21.04 -12.31 52.01
N ALA A 627 20.98 -12.70 50.74
CA ALA A 627 21.20 -14.06 50.27
C ALA A 627 22.25 -14.02 49.14
N SER A 628 23.02 -15.11 48.98
CA SER A 628 24.19 -15.18 48.11
C SER A 628 23.86 -15.16 46.62
N ASP A 629 24.77 -14.61 45.81
CA ASP A 629 24.78 -14.78 44.36
C ASP A 629 24.98 -16.26 43.98
N ASP A 630 23.92 -16.89 43.47
CA ASP A 630 23.96 -17.63 42.21
C ASP A 630 22.52 -17.69 41.63
N ASP A 631 22.38 -18.06 40.36
CA ASP A 631 21.11 -18.17 39.59
C ASP A 631 20.17 -16.94 39.60
N ARG A 632 20.24 -16.13 38.54
CA ARG A 632 19.09 -15.32 38.04
C ARG A 632 18.99 -15.44 36.52
N PRO A 633 17.80 -15.68 35.93
CA PRO A 633 17.63 -15.59 34.49
C PRO A 633 17.75 -14.14 34.02
N GLU A 634 18.26 -13.93 32.80
CA GLU A 634 18.51 -12.60 32.25
C GLU A 634 17.21 -11.81 32.03
N GLN A 635 16.99 -10.78 32.85
CA GLN A 635 15.86 -9.88 32.71
C GLN A 635 16.18 -8.84 31.62
N ILE A 636 15.72 -9.09 30.39
CA ILE A 636 15.99 -8.25 29.21
C ILE A 636 15.49 -6.82 29.46
N ARG A 637 16.43 -5.91 29.74
CA ARG A 637 16.16 -4.49 29.97
C ARG A 637 16.06 -3.77 28.63
N PHE A 638 14.84 -3.57 28.12
CA PHE A 638 14.60 -2.60 27.06
C PHE A 638 14.99 -1.20 27.57
N GLN A 639 16.05 -0.64 27.02
CA GLN A 639 16.49 0.73 27.30
C GLN A 639 16.04 1.64 26.16
N VAL A 640 14.79 2.10 26.25
CA VAL A 640 14.30 3.19 25.38
C VAL A 640 15.01 4.47 25.82
N THR A 641 15.86 5.00 24.95
CA THR A 641 16.45 6.33 25.10
C THR A 641 15.43 7.38 24.67
N LEU A 642 14.73 7.96 25.63
CA LEU A 642 14.08 9.26 25.43
C LEU A 642 15.19 10.32 25.42
N GLU A 643 15.31 11.04 24.31
CA GLU A 643 16.11 12.27 24.26
C GLU A 643 15.22 13.43 24.75
N GLU A 644 15.28 13.71 26.05
CA GLU A 644 14.61 14.88 26.65
C GLU A 644 15.37 16.15 26.24
N GLY A 645 14.66 17.09 25.60
CA GLY A 645 15.23 18.37 25.17
C GLY A 645 15.27 19.40 26.31
N GLU A 646 16.43 19.60 26.93
CA GLU A 646 16.68 20.73 27.83
C GLU A 646 16.76 22.05 27.04
N GLY A 647 16.05 23.10 27.46
CA GLY A 647 15.97 24.33 26.64
C GLY A 647 15.22 25.55 27.19
N SER A 648 15.05 25.71 28.51
CA SER A 648 14.53 26.96 29.10
C SER A 648 15.26 27.30 30.40
N GLU A 649 15.95 28.44 30.43
CA GLU A 649 16.84 28.84 31.52
C GLU A 649 16.09 29.47 32.71
N ASP A 650 16.43 29.05 33.93
CA ASP A 650 15.98 29.69 35.17
C ASP A 650 16.62 31.07 35.39
N CYS A 651 15.86 31.99 35.97
CA CYS A 651 16.34 33.28 36.48
C CYS A 651 15.73 33.58 37.86
N GLU A 652 16.20 32.89 38.90
CA GLU A 652 15.87 33.26 40.29
C GLU A 652 16.60 34.54 40.75
N GLY A 653 15.93 35.33 41.58
CA GLY A 653 16.48 36.54 42.18
C GLY A 653 15.63 37.02 43.36
N GLU A 654 15.95 36.56 44.56
CA GLU A 654 15.24 36.92 45.80
C GLU A 654 15.42 38.41 46.18
N GLY A 655 14.40 38.99 46.83
CA GLY A 655 14.44 40.36 47.35
C GLY A 655 13.25 40.71 48.24
N ASP A 656 13.39 40.49 49.55
CA ASP A 656 12.39 40.86 50.58
C ASP A 656 12.30 42.39 50.80
N GLY A 657 11.14 42.87 51.27
CA GLY A 657 10.91 44.27 51.65
C GLY A 657 9.45 44.71 51.51
N GLY A 658 8.74 44.90 52.64
CA GLY A 658 7.31 45.27 52.67
C GLY A 658 6.99 46.77 52.84
N MET A 659 5.68 47.03 53.01
CA MET A 659 4.91 48.29 52.96
C MET A 659 4.22 48.56 51.61
#